data_AF-A0A8K0WDW7-F1
#
_entry.id   AF-A0A8K0WDW7-F1
#
_cell.length_a   1.000
_cell.length_b   1.000
_cell.length_c   1.000
_cell.angle_alpha   90.00
_cell.angle_beta   90.00
_cell.angle_gamma   90.00
#
_symmetry.space_group_name_H-M   'P 1'
#
loop_
_entity.id
_entity.type
_entity.pdbx_description
1 polymer ?
#
loop_
_entity_poly.entity_id
_entity_poly.type
_entity_poly.pdbx_seq_one_letter_code
_entity_poly.pdbx_strand_id
1 'polypeptide(L)'
;MLQSKIPTARILAFNYDSTWLSDAPRTRVELCGEELIQSLHRLRQESDRPIVFIAHSFGGLVVQDALLYAHREQQYRHILHHTKGFVSLGTPFRGTKVQWAADLVAITMRCAGSYHHLLSLLVYDNHQLRDKVHSLGRLRKIFSFPIFCFFELNQTQFVKIPFFSNAFKGMVSKSSSSSYLCSQLTTDHINLNKFSGPDDRSFLTVSAEVMRMCNSANSFPNNANSESTVPIQKGHWVVPLDRNEGFVGRDDILPDLLGRISPKCQENACQRTVVEGLGGIGKSQIALEAAFRLRYLDPTVSVFWVSALSAITFENAYRVIAQKLSIQLPDGESSNVLPLIKQALSNETIGKWLLIVDNADDLSLMFGPGSLESHLPSGSHGSILFTTRTSEVTNLLDVPSMKTFRIKAMSPQEAVDLMGTRLSSSQMEDVESLHALLELLCYLPLALKQAAAYMQLHRLTPKDYIHRCQSSDKGLIRLLSRGFGDRTRNDDAQHPVAKTWLISFVHLSTNSPLASQYLRFMSFLSEKNIPLSILPPQDDLEAQEAIGVLQAYGFVTATEDKEFVDMHRLVRLAIRNWLDERGETKEIYKHVQLRLILVCLLMKKENRSDWARYIPHCYSVANEDALSMSVSATWHLLTSFSNTLSLMGLRKAAFDLCRQAERVGMAIIDLKSTDQIALMLHHAWSLMDFGHFDKAEEILQEVLSRHESVIGKHQSLTIRTKGGLAMLLRMRGQHRESEQMTLEVLQVSESALGKEDEQTLLLTILHYFSLVSLGRYEEVEKMARQSLERLQGTLGEQHKITLQMMNILASSLGKLQQFHEAKELSQKAVRISKLVLGEEDPMTLQFIESLARILCESKQFLQAEELSREAFEAQERIFGKENSETLVSADTLACALSGLGRFLEAEEIHRDNLQACQRLYGEEHPDMIVLAISLGSCLRKAGKHQEAVEVLRQTVQTSCRVLGEDHTNTASCLRELLLIPREFWPDTLQVEIWSVSLITIRRLY
;
A
#
# COMPACT_ATOMS: atom_id res chain seq x y z
N MET A 1 27.23 -36.61 -47.28
CA MET A 1 28.38 -35.68 -47.17
C MET A 1 29.27 -36.01 -45.97
N LEU A 2 28.75 -36.11 -44.74
CA LEU A 2 29.59 -36.42 -43.57
C LEU A 2 30.34 -37.78 -43.68
N GLN A 3 29.72 -38.78 -44.33
CA GLN A 3 30.30 -40.10 -44.56
C GLN A 3 31.60 -40.08 -45.38
N SER A 4 31.82 -39.08 -46.25
CA SER A 4 33.09 -38.98 -46.98
C SER A 4 34.24 -38.42 -46.13
N LYS A 5 33.94 -37.70 -45.05
CA LYS A 5 34.93 -37.16 -44.11
C LYS A 5 35.19 -38.10 -42.93
N ILE A 6 34.20 -38.92 -42.55
CA ILE A 6 34.31 -39.89 -41.45
C ILE A 6 33.79 -41.26 -41.91
N PRO A 7 34.54 -41.98 -42.77
CA PRO A 7 34.06 -43.22 -43.40
C PRO A 7 33.83 -44.36 -42.40
N THR A 8 34.44 -44.28 -41.21
CA THR A 8 34.30 -45.27 -40.14
C THR A 8 33.05 -45.06 -39.27
N ALA A 9 32.34 -43.93 -39.39
CA ALA A 9 31.18 -43.60 -38.57
C ALA A 9 29.88 -44.25 -39.09
N ARG A 10 29.03 -44.71 -38.16
CA ARG A 10 27.63 -45.06 -38.45
C ARG A 10 26.78 -43.81 -38.23
N ILE A 11 26.04 -43.39 -39.24
CA ILE A 11 25.15 -42.22 -39.16
C ILE A 11 23.73 -42.72 -38.88
N LEU A 12 23.16 -42.26 -37.76
CA LEU A 12 21.78 -42.53 -37.38
C LEU A 12 20.98 -41.23 -37.51
N ALA A 13 19.81 -41.30 -38.13
CA ALA A 13 18.89 -40.19 -38.24
C ALA A 13 17.68 -40.44 -37.34
N PHE A 14 17.33 -39.46 -36.51
CA PHE A 14 16.13 -39.48 -35.70
C PHE A 14 15.18 -38.41 -36.23
N ASN A 15 14.01 -38.84 -36.70
CA ASN A 15 12.97 -37.97 -37.23
C ASN A 15 11.86 -37.84 -36.19
N TYR A 16 11.39 -36.62 -35.99
CA TYR A 16 10.22 -36.29 -35.18
C TYR A 16 9.40 -35.24 -35.94
N ASP A 17 8.10 -35.14 -35.66
CA ASP A 17 7.27 -34.12 -36.29
C ASP A 17 7.61 -32.74 -35.72
N SER A 18 8.14 -31.87 -36.57
CA SER A 18 8.55 -30.51 -36.22
C SER A 18 7.56 -29.45 -36.70
N THR A 19 6.38 -29.84 -37.22
CA THR A 19 5.35 -28.87 -37.63
C THR A 19 4.65 -28.26 -36.41
N TRP A 20 4.35 -26.95 -36.46
CA TRP A 20 3.76 -26.18 -35.35
C TRP A 20 2.46 -25.46 -35.72
N LEU A 21 1.88 -25.79 -36.89
CA LEU A 21 0.62 -25.25 -37.40
C LEU A 21 -0.56 -26.19 -37.05
N SER A 22 -1.80 -25.71 -37.25
CA SER A 22 -3.08 -26.10 -36.63
C SER A 22 -3.45 -27.58 -36.49
N ASP A 23 -2.73 -28.53 -37.08
CA ASP A 23 -2.98 -29.98 -36.99
C ASP A 23 -1.75 -30.80 -36.55
N ALA A 24 -0.75 -30.16 -35.94
CA ALA A 24 0.47 -30.83 -35.48
C ALA A 24 0.19 -31.86 -34.34
N PRO A 25 0.78 -33.07 -34.40
CA PRO A 25 0.72 -34.04 -33.31
C PRO A 25 1.24 -33.46 -31.98
N ARG A 26 0.64 -33.87 -30.86
CA ARG A 26 0.91 -33.38 -29.49
C ARG A 26 2.27 -33.81 -28.91
N THR A 27 3.36 -33.73 -29.66
CA THR A 27 4.66 -34.25 -29.23
C THR A 27 5.40 -33.19 -28.38
N ARG A 28 5.47 -33.42 -27.06
CA ARG A 28 6.26 -32.57 -26.14
C ARG A 28 7.76 -32.79 -26.40
N VAL A 29 8.58 -31.75 -26.23
CA VAL A 29 10.06 -31.84 -26.35
C VAL A 29 10.61 -32.95 -25.45
N GLU A 30 10.06 -33.03 -24.23
CA GLU A 30 10.43 -34.04 -23.26
C GLU A 30 10.15 -35.44 -23.80
N LEU A 31 8.98 -35.66 -24.40
CA LEU A 31 8.59 -36.96 -24.97
C LEU A 31 9.48 -37.35 -26.15
N CYS A 32 9.79 -36.40 -27.06
CA CYS A 32 10.73 -36.64 -28.15
C CYS A 32 12.14 -36.99 -27.61
N GLY A 33 12.57 -36.35 -26.53
CA GLY A 33 13.86 -36.60 -25.89
C GLY A 33 13.92 -37.98 -25.24
N GLU A 34 12.84 -38.38 -24.56
CA GLU A 34 12.67 -39.72 -24.00
C GLU A 34 12.70 -40.80 -25.09
N GLU A 35 11.91 -40.62 -26.17
CA GLU A 35 11.87 -41.54 -27.30
C GLU A 35 13.22 -41.68 -28.00
N LEU A 36 13.98 -40.57 -28.16
CA LEU A 36 15.32 -40.58 -28.72
C LEU A 36 16.27 -41.47 -27.90
N ILE A 37 16.29 -41.32 -26.58
CA ILE A 37 17.14 -42.13 -25.69
C ILE A 37 16.71 -43.59 -25.67
N GLN A 38 15.41 -43.85 -25.59
CA GLN A 38 14.87 -45.21 -25.59
C GLN A 38 15.19 -45.95 -26.89
N SER A 39 15.08 -45.26 -28.03
CA SER A 39 15.41 -45.82 -29.35
C SER A 39 16.91 -46.04 -29.49
N LEU A 40 17.72 -45.07 -29.03
CA LEU A 40 19.18 -45.18 -29.05
C LEU A 40 19.68 -46.32 -28.15
N HIS A 41 19.06 -46.52 -26.98
CA HIS A 41 19.37 -47.63 -26.09
C HIS A 41 19.07 -48.98 -26.75
N ARG A 42 17.89 -49.14 -27.36
CA ARG A 42 17.50 -50.36 -28.10
C ARG A 42 18.47 -50.72 -29.22
N LEU A 43 18.96 -49.73 -29.97
CA LEU A 43 19.91 -49.94 -31.06
C LEU A 43 21.34 -50.27 -30.60
N ARG A 44 21.65 -50.06 -29.31
CA ARG A 44 23.02 -50.07 -28.78
C ARG A 44 23.27 -51.09 -27.67
N GLN A 45 22.38 -52.08 -27.50
CA GLN A 45 22.38 -52.96 -26.32
C GLN A 45 23.72 -53.67 -25.99
N GLU A 46 24.73 -53.65 -26.88
CA GLU A 46 26.08 -54.16 -26.61
C GLU A 46 27.20 -53.34 -27.32
N SER A 47 27.04 -52.01 -27.45
CA SER A 47 28.01 -51.17 -28.18
C SER A 47 28.61 -50.02 -27.36
N ASP A 48 29.94 -50.03 -27.23
CA ASP A 48 30.73 -48.97 -26.56
C ASP A 48 31.21 -47.88 -27.53
N ARG A 49 30.70 -47.86 -28.77
CA ARG A 49 31.16 -46.89 -29.79
C ARG A 49 30.82 -45.45 -29.37
N PRO A 50 31.76 -44.50 -29.42
CA PRO A 50 31.49 -43.09 -29.10
C PRO A 50 30.28 -42.51 -29.83
N ILE A 51 29.53 -41.65 -29.15
CA ILE A 51 28.33 -40.97 -29.64
C ILE A 51 28.64 -39.49 -29.79
N VAL A 52 28.32 -38.92 -30.95
CA VAL A 52 28.30 -37.47 -31.18
C VAL A 52 26.89 -37.10 -31.63
N PHE A 53 26.22 -36.24 -30.87
CA PHE A 53 24.91 -35.72 -31.24
C PHE A 53 25.07 -34.52 -32.16
N ILE A 54 24.29 -34.46 -33.23
CA ILE A 54 24.21 -33.30 -34.13
C ILE A 54 22.75 -32.94 -34.24
N ALA A 55 22.39 -31.71 -33.86
CA ALA A 55 21.00 -31.25 -33.88
C ALA A 55 20.88 -29.88 -34.52
N HIS A 56 19.77 -29.66 -35.23
CA HIS A 56 19.43 -28.39 -35.87
C HIS A 56 18.18 -27.80 -35.23
N SER A 57 18.20 -26.48 -35.03
CA SER A 57 17.09 -25.69 -34.50
C SER A 57 16.52 -26.31 -33.20
N PHE A 58 15.22 -26.58 -33.17
CA PHE A 58 14.51 -27.15 -32.03
C PHE A 58 15.01 -28.54 -31.60
N GLY A 59 15.63 -29.30 -32.49
CA GLY A 59 16.20 -30.61 -32.19
C GLY A 59 17.29 -30.56 -31.12
N GLY A 60 17.95 -29.41 -30.93
CA GLY A 60 18.93 -29.29 -29.86
C GLY A 60 18.30 -29.26 -28.45
N LEU A 61 17.06 -28.79 -28.33
CA LEU A 61 16.30 -28.87 -27.08
C LEU A 61 15.85 -30.31 -26.81
N VAL A 62 15.50 -31.05 -27.86
CA VAL A 62 15.21 -32.50 -27.77
C VAL A 62 16.44 -33.28 -27.28
N VAL A 63 17.63 -32.99 -27.82
CA VAL A 63 18.88 -33.62 -27.36
C VAL A 63 19.23 -33.21 -25.92
N GLN A 64 18.97 -31.95 -25.55
CA GLN A 64 19.16 -31.49 -24.16
C GLN A 64 18.28 -32.28 -23.18
N ASP A 65 16.98 -32.43 -23.48
CA ASP A 65 16.06 -33.20 -22.64
C ASP A 65 16.39 -34.69 -22.63
N ALA A 66 16.78 -35.26 -23.78
CA ALA A 66 17.28 -36.62 -23.90
C ALA A 66 18.44 -36.88 -22.93
N LEU A 67 19.48 -36.04 -22.94
CA LEU A 67 20.64 -36.22 -22.07
C LEU A 67 20.28 -36.06 -20.58
N LEU A 68 19.41 -35.12 -20.25
CA LEU A 68 18.91 -34.94 -18.88
C LEU A 68 18.06 -36.12 -18.41
N TYR A 69 17.22 -36.67 -19.28
CA TYR A 69 16.46 -37.89 -19.02
C TYR A 69 17.38 -39.09 -18.79
N ALA A 70 18.41 -39.27 -19.64
CA ALA A 70 19.38 -40.34 -19.48
C ALA A 70 20.20 -40.25 -18.19
N HIS A 71 20.32 -39.07 -17.58
CA HIS A 71 20.97 -38.90 -16.28
C HIS A 71 20.08 -39.31 -15.10
N ARG A 72 18.79 -38.98 -15.20
CA ARG A 72 17.77 -39.32 -14.20
C ARG A 72 17.56 -40.83 -14.14
N GLU A 73 17.46 -41.47 -15.29
CA GLU A 73 17.19 -42.90 -15.41
C GLU A 73 18.47 -43.74 -15.43
N GLN A 74 18.68 -44.59 -14.43
CA GLN A 74 19.91 -45.37 -14.26
C GLN A 74 20.24 -46.26 -15.47
N GLN A 75 19.22 -46.86 -16.10
CA GLN A 75 19.36 -47.74 -17.27
C GLN A 75 20.00 -47.05 -18.48
N TYR A 76 19.85 -45.73 -18.62
CA TYR A 76 20.34 -44.98 -19.78
C TYR A 76 21.68 -44.26 -19.53
N ARG A 77 22.23 -44.30 -18.32
CA ARG A 77 23.49 -43.59 -17.97
C ARG A 77 24.69 -44.01 -18.83
N HIS A 78 24.73 -45.26 -19.30
CA HIS A 78 25.78 -45.72 -20.21
C HIS A 78 25.85 -44.87 -21.50
N ILE A 79 24.75 -44.31 -21.99
CA ILE A 79 24.73 -43.41 -23.15
C ILE A 79 25.52 -42.13 -22.86
N LEU A 80 25.44 -41.60 -21.63
CA LEU A 80 26.17 -40.40 -21.24
C LEU A 80 27.68 -40.64 -21.17
N HIS A 81 28.11 -41.80 -20.66
CA HIS A 81 29.53 -42.18 -20.64
C HIS A 81 30.15 -42.30 -22.04
N HIS A 82 29.34 -42.74 -23.01
CA HIS A 82 29.74 -42.88 -24.41
C HIS A 82 29.50 -41.62 -25.25
N THR A 83 28.86 -40.59 -24.70
CA THR A 83 28.68 -39.30 -25.39
C THR A 83 29.99 -38.53 -25.35
N LYS A 84 30.57 -38.24 -26.53
CA LYS A 84 31.85 -37.53 -26.69
C LYS A 84 31.71 -36.18 -27.37
N GLY A 85 30.50 -35.78 -27.74
CA GLY A 85 30.26 -34.45 -28.30
C GLY A 85 28.81 -34.17 -28.59
N PHE A 86 28.45 -32.89 -28.56
CA PHE A 86 27.15 -32.39 -29.00
C PHE A 86 27.34 -31.12 -29.85
N VAL A 87 26.97 -31.19 -31.12
CA VAL A 87 26.95 -30.07 -32.05
C VAL A 87 25.52 -29.59 -32.23
N SER A 88 25.30 -28.30 -31.98
CA SER A 88 24.02 -27.63 -32.21
C SER A 88 24.15 -26.63 -33.36
N LEU A 89 23.18 -26.63 -34.27
CA LEU A 89 23.05 -25.71 -35.39
C LEU A 89 21.81 -24.83 -35.14
N GLY A 90 21.99 -23.63 -34.60
CA GLY A 90 20.92 -22.65 -34.40
C GLY A 90 19.96 -22.96 -33.25
N THR A 91 20.33 -23.73 -32.23
CA THR A 91 19.39 -24.03 -31.14
C THR A 91 19.23 -22.86 -30.15
N PRO A 92 18.00 -22.41 -29.83
CA PRO A 92 17.74 -21.33 -28.88
C PRO A 92 17.70 -21.84 -27.43
N PHE A 93 18.85 -22.24 -26.89
CA PHE A 93 18.96 -22.80 -25.53
C PHE A 93 18.42 -21.86 -24.42
N ARG A 94 18.40 -20.54 -24.64
CA ARG A 94 17.80 -19.54 -23.73
C ARG A 94 16.58 -18.82 -24.33
N GLY A 95 15.93 -19.39 -25.33
CA GLY A 95 14.88 -18.70 -26.10
C GLY A 95 15.42 -17.61 -27.02
N THR A 96 14.53 -16.86 -27.67
CA THR A 96 14.87 -15.85 -28.69
C THR A 96 14.52 -14.44 -28.21
N LYS A 97 15.46 -13.50 -28.35
CA LYS A 97 15.28 -12.07 -27.99
C LYS A 97 14.44 -11.28 -29.00
N VAL A 98 13.99 -11.90 -30.08
CA VAL A 98 13.47 -11.18 -31.24
C VAL A 98 11.95 -10.99 -31.13
N GLN A 99 11.50 -9.76 -31.38
CA GLN A 99 10.13 -9.27 -31.24
C GLN A 99 9.08 -10.12 -31.98
N TRP A 100 9.45 -10.72 -33.13
CA TRP A 100 8.55 -11.59 -33.89
C TRP A 100 8.06 -12.80 -33.10
N ALA A 101 8.81 -13.33 -32.12
CA ALA A 101 8.35 -14.46 -31.31
C ALA A 101 7.21 -14.04 -30.36
N ALA A 102 7.28 -12.81 -29.83
CA ALA A 102 6.20 -12.21 -29.04
C ALA A 102 5.00 -11.87 -29.94
N ASP A 103 5.25 -11.33 -31.15
CA ASP A 103 4.19 -11.01 -32.11
C ASP A 103 3.49 -12.27 -32.65
N LEU A 104 4.22 -13.37 -32.85
CA LEU A 104 3.67 -14.67 -33.25
C LEU A 104 2.85 -15.30 -32.12
N VAL A 105 3.28 -15.18 -30.85
CA VAL A 105 2.50 -15.55 -29.66
C VAL A 105 1.22 -14.72 -29.56
N ALA A 106 1.31 -13.41 -29.84
CA ALA A 106 0.16 -12.50 -29.82
C ALA A 106 -0.84 -12.76 -30.96
N ILE A 107 -0.36 -13.12 -32.15
CA ILE A 107 -1.22 -13.48 -33.30
C ILE A 107 -1.86 -14.86 -33.09
N THR A 108 -1.13 -15.83 -32.52
CA THR A 108 -1.67 -17.16 -32.22
C THR A 108 -2.71 -17.14 -31.09
N MET A 109 -2.64 -16.18 -30.15
CA MET A 109 -3.72 -15.92 -29.17
C MET A 109 -5.07 -15.62 -29.85
N ARG A 110 -5.08 -15.12 -31.09
CA ARG A 110 -6.31 -14.85 -31.85
C ARG A 110 -6.83 -16.05 -32.65
N CYS A 111 -6.02 -17.07 -32.90
CA CYS A 111 -6.39 -18.24 -33.70
C CYS A 111 -6.44 -19.48 -32.82
N ALA A 112 -7.63 -19.81 -32.29
CA ALA A 112 -7.86 -21.00 -31.49
C ALA A 112 -7.51 -22.28 -32.28
N GLY A 113 -6.37 -22.91 -31.94
CA GLY A 113 -5.97 -24.19 -32.55
C GLY A 113 -4.46 -24.53 -32.56
N SER A 114 -3.56 -23.64 -32.14
CA SER A 114 -2.10 -23.92 -32.12
C SER A 114 -1.54 -24.08 -30.69
N TYR A 115 -0.50 -24.90 -30.51
CA TYR A 115 0.05 -25.26 -29.18
C TYR A 115 0.83 -24.10 -28.52
N HIS A 116 0.13 -23.32 -27.70
CA HIS A 116 0.63 -22.12 -27.00
C HIS A 116 1.89 -22.34 -26.13
N HIS A 117 2.09 -23.54 -25.57
CA HIS A 117 3.14 -23.78 -24.57
C HIS A 117 4.55 -23.85 -25.18
N LEU A 118 4.69 -24.27 -26.44
CA LEU A 118 6.00 -24.42 -27.09
C LEU A 118 6.55 -23.07 -27.58
N LEU A 119 5.67 -22.16 -27.99
CA LEU A 119 6.04 -20.77 -28.31
C LEU A 119 6.32 -19.95 -27.05
N SER A 120 5.59 -20.17 -25.94
CA SER A 120 5.88 -19.51 -24.65
C SER A 120 7.19 -19.98 -24.01
N LEU A 121 7.61 -21.23 -24.28
CA LEU A 121 8.93 -21.75 -23.91
C LEU A 121 10.08 -21.01 -24.62
N LEU A 122 9.85 -20.52 -25.84
CA LEU A 122 10.85 -19.85 -26.67
C LEU A 122 11.02 -18.36 -26.36
N VAL A 123 10.20 -17.80 -25.45
CA VAL A 123 10.40 -16.45 -24.90
C VAL A 123 11.80 -16.37 -24.30
N TYR A 124 12.52 -15.30 -24.61
CA TYR A 124 13.88 -15.13 -24.11
C TYR A 124 13.94 -15.24 -22.59
N ASP A 125 14.91 -16.01 -22.12
CA ASP A 125 15.23 -16.23 -20.71
C ASP A 125 14.13 -16.91 -19.89
N ASN A 126 13.32 -17.74 -20.54
CA ASN A 126 12.35 -18.63 -19.89
C ASN A 126 13.03 -19.48 -18.80
N HIS A 127 12.47 -19.48 -17.58
CA HIS A 127 13.01 -20.16 -16.41
C HIS A 127 13.27 -21.65 -16.66
N GLN A 128 12.35 -22.35 -17.35
CA GLN A 128 12.48 -23.79 -17.61
C GLN A 128 13.65 -24.09 -18.56
N LEU A 129 13.84 -23.28 -19.62
CA LEU A 129 15.00 -23.42 -20.50
C LEU A 129 16.31 -23.06 -19.78
N ARG A 130 16.30 -22.03 -18.93
CA ARG A 130 17.46 -21.63 -18.13
C ARG A 130 17.92 -22.77 -17.21
N ASP A 131 17.00 -23.40 -16.50
CA ASP A 131 17.29 -24.55 -15.62
C ASP A 131 17.82 -25.76 -16.39
N LYS A 132 17.23 -26.06 -17.55
CA LYS A 132 17.70 -27.14 -18.43
C LYS A 132 19.11 -26.86 -18.94
N VAL A 133 19.45 -25.61 -19.26
CA VAL A 133 20.82 -25.20 -19.68
C VAL A 133 21.82 -25.34 -18.54
N HIS A 134 21.47 -24.89 -17.34
CA HIS A 134 22.32 -25.07 -16.17
C HIS A 134 22.54 -26.55 -15.84
N SER A 135 21.49 -27.36 -15.96
CA SER A 135 21.55 -28.80 -15.73
C SER A 135 22.39 -29.52 -16.78
N LEU A 136 22.25 -29.18 -18.06
CA LEU A 136 23.10 -29.71 -19.14
C LEU A 136 24.56 -29.27 -18.96
N GLY A 137 24.79 -28.03 -18.53
CA GLY A 137 26.12 -27.52 -18.20
C GLY A 137 26.81 -28.28 -17.07
N ARG A 138 26.05 -28.67 -16.03
CA ARG A 138 26.53 -29.56 -14.95
C ARG A 138 26.84 -30.96 -15.49
N LEU A 139 25.92 -31.53 -16.26
CA LEU A 139 26.02 -32.87 -16.82
C LEU A 139 27.25 -33.02 -17.71
N ARG A 140 27.53 -32.06 -18.60
CA ARG A 140 28.73 -32.06 -19.44
C ARG A 140 30.02 -32.03 -18.62
N LYS A 141 30.06 -31.35 -17.46
CA LYS A 141 31.24 -31.36 -16.59
C LYS A 141 31.46 -32.73 -15.94
N ILE A 142 30.38 -33.43 -15.61
CA ILE A 142 30.43 -34.77 -14.99
C ILE A 142 30.90 -35.82 -15.99
N PHE A 143 30.33 -35.84 -17.20
CA PHE A 143 30.61 -36.87 -18.21
C PHE A 143 31.66 -36.44 -19.26
N SER A 144 32.21 -35.23 -19.13
CA SER A 144 33.30 -34.68 -19.93
C SER A 144 33.11 -34.76 -21.45
N PHE A 145 32.06 -34.13 -21.97
CA PHE A 145 31.86 -33.98 -23.43
C PHE A 145 31.66 -32.52 -23.86
N PRO A 146 32.29 -32.04 -24.94
CA PRO A 146 32.12 -30.67 -25.42
C PRO A 146 30.74 -30.45 -26.06
N ILE A 147 30.22 -29.22 -25.92
CA ILE A 147 29.07 -28.72 -26.67
C ILE A 147 29.55 -27.56 -27.54
N PHE A 148 29.27 -27.61 -28.84
CA PHE A 148 29.63 -26.57 -29.79
C PHE A 148 28.39 -26.08 -30.56
N CYS A 149 28.17 -24.78 -30.56
CA CYS A 149 26.98 -24.16 -31.15
C CYS A 149 27.34 -23.32 -32.38
N PHE A 150 26.68 -23.58 -33.51
CA PHE A 150 26.75 -22.73 -34.69
C PHE A 150 25.51 -21.85 -34.79
N PHE A 151 25.67 -20.61 -35.25
CA PHE A 151 24.56 -19.67 -35.44
C PHE A 151 24.60 -18.99 -36.80
N GLU A 152 23.44 -18.57 -37.30
CA GLU A 152 23.30 -17.89 -38.59
C GLU A 152 23.89 -16.47 -38.59
N LEU A 153 24.29 -16.00 -39.77
CA LEU A 153 24.68 -14.60 -40.02
C LEU A 153 23.57 -13.82 -40.71
N ASN A 154 22.82 -14.48 -41.59
CA ASN A 154 21.77 -13.84 -42.35
C ASN A 154 20.43 -13.98 -41.62
N GLN A 155 19.63 -12.92 -41.63
CA GLN A 155 18.28 -12.97 -41.10
C GLN A 155 17.41 -13.92 -41.92
N THR A 156 16.62 -14.73 -41.21
CA THR A 156 15.71 -15.69 -41.82
C THR A 156 14.31 -15.09 -41.89
N GLN A 157 13.65 -15.26 -43.02
CA GLN A 157 12.24 -14.96 -43.16
C GLN A 157 11.42 -16.21 -42.77
N PHE A 158 10.87 -16.21 -41.56
CA PHE A 158 10.21 -17.40 -40.99
C PHE A 158 8.80 -17.64 -41.53
N VAL A 159 8.10 -16.60 -42.01
CA VAL A 159 6.73 -16.71 -42.54
C VAL A 159 6.54 -15.80 -43.76
N LYS A 160 5.94 -16.32 -44.83
CA LYS A 160 5.42 -15.55 -45.97
C LYS A 160 3.90 -15.47 -45.85
N ILE A 161 3.37 -14.38 -45.29
CA ILE A 161 1.93 -14.11 -45.28
C ILE A 161 1.58 -13.28 -46.53
N PRO A 162 0.53 -13.62 -47.29
CA PRO A 162 0.05 -12.76 -48.38
C PRO A 162 -0.24 -11.35 -47.85
N PHE A 163 0.12 -10.30 -48.60
CA PHE A 163 0.07 -8.87 -48.22
C PHE A 163 1.08 -8.34 -47.17
N PHE A 164 1.66 -9.18 -46.29
CA PHE A 164 2.65 -8.75 -45.28
C PHE A 164 4.03 -9.40 -45.46
N SER A 165 4.56 -9.36 -46.68
CA SER A 165 5.77 -10.11 -47.07
C SER A 165 7.07 -9.65 -46.41
N ASN A 166 7.07 -8.58 -45.60
CA ASN A 166 8.26 -8.06 -44.89
C ASN A 166 8.18 -8.11 -43.36
N ALA A 167 7.10 -8.64 -42.77
CA ALA A 167 6.81 -8.40 -41.35
C ALA A 167 7.62 -9.25 -40.34
N PHE A 168 8.21 -10.39 -40.75
CA PHE A 168 8.83 -11.31 -39.78
C PHE A 168 10.20 -11.81 -40.23
N LYS A 169 11.24 -11.02 -39.93
CA LYS A 169 12.65 -11.37 -40.08
C LYS A 169 13.28 -11.54 -38.69
N GLY A 170 14.08 -12.58 -38.50
CA GLY A 170 14.77 -12.80 -37.24
C GLY A 170 16.02 -13.66 -37.38
N MET A 171 16.87 -13.67 -36.35
CA MET A 171 18.02 -14.56 -36.24
C MET A 171 18.21 -15.03 -34.81
N VAL A 172 18.70 -16.25 -34.62
CA VAL A 172 19.20 -16.75 -33.34
C VAL A 172 20.60 -16.17 -33.12
N SER A 173 20.68 -15.17 -32.24
CA SER A 173 21.93 -14.47 -31.94
C SER A 173 22.84 -15.27 -30.98
N LYS A 174 24.14 -14.95 -30.94
CA LYS A 174 25.11 -15.47 -29.95
C LYS A 174 24.64 -15.32 -28.49
N SER A 175 23.78 -14.34 -28.18
CA SER A 175 23.26 -14.13 -26.82
C SER A 175 22.21 -15.16 -26.39
N SER A 176 21.68 -15.94 -27.33
CA SER A 176 20.62 -16.94 -27.14
C SER A 176 21.15 -18.36 -26.85
N SER A 177 22.45 -18.62 -27.09
CA SER A 177 23.04 -19.97 -27.10
C SER A 177 23.73 -20.40 -25.79
N SER A 178 23.59 -19.62 -24.71
CA SER A 178 24.30 -19.80 -23.44
C SER A 178 25.83 -19.81 -23.57
N SER A 179 26.56 -19.95 -22.46
CA SER A 179 28.02 -19.84 -22.30
C SER A 179 28.83 -20.98 -22.97
N TYR A 180 28.33 -21.57 -24.06
CA TYR A 180 29.00 -22.62 -24.84
C TYR A 180 29.91 -22.03 -25.93
N LEU A 181 30.89 -22.81 -26.38
CA LEU A 181 31.74 -22.43 -27.51
C LEU A 181 30.88 -22.30 -28.77
N CYS A 182 31.05 -21.21 -29.50
CA CYS A 182 30.20 -20.92 -30.65
C CYS A 182 30.97 -20.32 -31.83
N SER A 183 30.51 -20.61 -33.04
CA SER A 183 31.01 -20.02 -34.28
C SER A 183 29.86 -19.65 -35.21
N GLN A 184 30.10 -18.67 -36.09
CA GLN A 184 29.09 -18.15 -36.99
C GLN A 184 29.21 -18.77 -38.39
N LEU A 185 28.07 -19.07 -39.02
CA LEU A 185 28.00 -19.54 -40.40
C LEU A 185 27.33 -18.47 -41.28
N THR A 186 27.90 -18.20 -42.46
CA THR A 186 27.40 -17.20 -43.43
C THR A 186 26.17 -17.72 -44.19
N THR A 187 25.09 -17.99 -43.47
CA THR A 187 23.83 -18.53 -43.97
C THR A 187 22.66 -18.04 -43.12
N ASP A 188 21.43 -18.34 -43.52
CA ASP A 188 20.21 -18.16 -42.72
C ASP A 188 19.89 -19.44 -41.89
N HIS A 189 18.92 -19.35 -40.99
CA HIS A 189 18.54 -20.40 -40.05
C HIS A 189 18.04 -21.67 -40.74
N ILE A 190 17.34 -21.53 -41.86
CA ILE A 190 16.76 -22.64 -42.64
C ILE A 190 17.85 -23.44 -43.35
N ASN A 191 18.94 -22.77 -43.74
CA ASN A 191 20.02 -23.36 -44.49
C ASN A 191 21.24 -23.76 -43.62
N LEU A 192 21.15 -23.63 -42.28
CA LEU A 192 22.24 -24.03 -41.37
C LEU A 192 22.65 -25.51 -41.46
N ASN A 193 21.76 -26.38 -41.91
CA ASN A 193 21.99 -27.81 -42.12
C ASN A 193 22.01 -28.22 -43.61
N LYS A 194 21.91 -27.27 -44.54
CA LYS A 194 21.84 -27.52 -45.99
C LYS A 194 23.10 -26.99 -46.66
N PHE A 195 23.98 -27.91 -47.07
CA PHE A 195 25.26 -27.58 -47.68
C PHE A 195 25.24 -27.85 -49.18
N SER A 196 25.85 -26.97 -49.95
CA SER A 196 25.85 -27.03 -51.43
C SER A 196 26.73 -28.15 -52.00
N GLY A 197 27.77 -28.58 -51.27
CA GLY A 197 28.71 -29.61 -51.70
C GLY A 197 29.82 -29.89 -50.68
N PRO A 198 30.65 -30.94 -50.84
CA PRO A 198 31.70 -31.30 -49.88
C PRO A 198 32.76 -30.21 -49.63
N ASP A 199 32.85 -29.25 -50.55
CA ASP A 199 33.75 -28.09 -50.50
C ASP A 199 33.07 -26.81 -49.97
N ASP A 200 31.79 -26.91 -49.57
CA ASP A 200 31.06 -25.80 -48.95
C ASP A 200 31.75 -25.35 -47.66
N ARG A 201 32.04 -24.05 -47.55
CA ARG A 201 32.79 -23.48 -46.42
C ARG A 201 32.11 -23.73 -45.07
N SER A 202 30.78 -23.68 -45.02
CA SER A 202 30.02 -23.95 -43.80
C SER A 202 30.07 -25.44 -43.45
N PHE A 203 30.00 -26.31 -44.47
CA PHE A 203 30.16 -27.76 -44.27
C PHE A 203 31.56 -28.12 -43.76
N LEU A 204 32.62 -27.54 -44.33
CA LEU A 204 34.00 -27.76 -43.89
C LEU A 204 34.19 -27.32 -42.43
N THR A 205 33.57 -26.20 -42.04
CA THR A 205 33.64 -25.67 -40.67
C THR A 205 32.92 -26.60 -39.67
N VAL A 206 31.68 -27.02 -39.98
CA VAL A 206 30.92 -27.93 -39.12
C VAL A 206 31.58 -29.32 -39.06
N SER A 207 32.01 -29.85 -40.21
CA SER A 207 32.64 -31.17 -40.28
C SER A 207 34.02 -31.20 -39.61
N ALA A 208 34.79 -30.11 -39.62
CA ALA A 208 36.03 -30.01 -38.86
C ALA A 208 35.81 -30.18 -37.35
N GLU A 209 34.77 -29.56 -36.80
CA GLU A 209 34.44 -29.68 -35.37
C GLU A 209 33.90 -31.07 -35.03
N VAL A 210 33.06 -31.66 -35.89
CA VAL A 210 32.62 -33.06 -35.71
C VAL A 210 33.81 -34.02 -35.78
N MET A 211 34.74 -33.83 -36.72
CA MET A 211 35.98 -34.62 -36.80
C MET A 211 36.85 -34.43 -35.57
N ARG A 212 36.95 -33.21 -35.01
CA ARG A 212 37.68 -32.95 -33.76
C ARG A 212 37.09 -33.77 -32.61
N MET A 213 35.77 -33.78 -32.47
CA MET A 213 35.08 -34.58 -31.45
C MET A 213 35.29 -36.09 -31.67
N CYS A 214 35.20 -36.58 -32.91
CA CYS A 214 35.45 -37.98 -33.24
C CYS A 214 36.91 -38.40 -33.02
N ASN A 215 37.87 -37.55 -33.35
CA ASN A 215 39.30 -37.82 -33.16
C ASN A 215 39.66 -37.81 -31.67
N SER A 216 39.11 -36.88 -30.89
CA SER A 216 39.25 -36.88 -29.43
C SER A 216 38.62 -38.10 -28.76
N ALA A 217 37.63 -38.71 -29.40
CA ALA A 217 36.99 -39.92 -28.90
C ALA A 217 37.87 -41.18 -29.09
N ASN A 218 38.75 -41.19 -30.10
CA ASN A 218 39.66 -42.31 -30.37
C ASN A 218 40.98 -42.23 -29.57
N SER A 219 41.28 -41.08 -28.93
CA SER A 219 42.51 -40.86 -28.15
C SER A 219 42.40 -41.18 -26.65
N PHE A 220 41.25 -41.68 -26.18
CA PHE A 220 41.10 -42.18 -24.81
C PHE A 220 41.28 -43.71 -24.82
N PRO A 221 42.31 -44.27 -24.16
CA PRO A 221 42.38 -45.71 -23.96
C PRO A 221 41.24 -46.15 -23.04
N ASN A 222 40.65 -47.31 -23.35
CA ASN A 222 39.79 -48.06 -22.45
C ASN A 222 40.54 -48.41 -21.16
N ASN A 223 40.50 -47.52 -20.17
CA ASN A 223 40.77 -47.86 -18.77
C ASN A 223 39.45 -47.80 -18.01
N ALA A 224 38.61 -48.81 -18.26
CA ALA A 224 37.84 -49.36 -17.16
C ALA A 224 38.87 -50.03 -16.24
N ASN A 225 38.95 -49.61 -14.97
CA ASN A 225 39.89 -50.04 -13.93
C ASN A 225 41.21 -49.25 -13.83
N SER A 226 41.12 -47.95 -13.54
CA SER A 226 42.11 -47.30 -12.68
C SER A 226 41.54 -45.99 -12.13
N GLU A 227 41.01 -46.03 -10.90
CA GLU A 227 40.87 -44.85 -10.07
C GLU A 227 42.27 -44.29 -9.78
N SER A 228 42.65 -43.24 -10.49
CA SER A 228 43.73 -42.35 -10.09
C SER A 228 43.14 -40.96 -9.87
N THR A 229 42.43 -40.81 -8.75
CA THR A 229 42.09 -39.50 -8.19
C THR A 229 43.36 -38.87 -7.64
N VAL A 230 43.90 -37.83 -8.29
CA VAL A 230 44.63 -36.82 -7.53
C VAL A 230 43.58 -36.15 -6.63
N PRO A 231 43.67 -36.23 -5.30
CA PRO A 231 42.64 -35.66 -4.44
C PRO A 231 42.69 -34.14 -4.59
N ILE A 232 41.61 -33.52 -5.07
CA ILE A 232 41.40 -32.09 -4.83
C ILE A 232 41.31 -31.96 -3.31
N GLN A 233 42.26 -31.27 -2.69
CA GLN A 233 42.23 -30.99 -1.26
C GLN A 233 40.99 -30.12 -0.99
N LYS A 234 39.93 -30.75 -0.47
CA LYS A 234 38.67 -30.06 -0.18
C LYS A 234 38.91 -29.10 0.97
N GLY A 235 38.40 -27.88 0.84
CA GLY A 235 38.39 -26.90 1.92
C GLY A 235 37.62 -27.43 3.14
N HIS A 236 37.97 -26.91 4.31
CA HIS A 236 37.31 -27.27 5.57
C HIS A 236 35.86 -26.78 5.57
N TRP A 237 34.95 -27.56 6.16
CA TRP A 237 33.53 -27.18 6.28
C TRP A 237 33.10 -27.24 7.74
N VAL A 238 32.84 -26.07 8.31
CA VAL A 238 32.33 -25.90 9.67
C VAL A 238 31.07 -25.03 9.59
N VAL A 239 29.99 -25.63 9.09
CA VAL A 239 28.66 -25.02 9.07
C VAL A 239 27.73 -25.94 9.85
N PRO A 240 27.11 -25.47 10.94
CA PRO A 240 26.32 -26.31 11.85
C PRO A 240 24.92 -26.65 11.30
N LEU A 241 24.52 -26.05 10.18
CA LEU A 241 23.17 -26.13 9.61
C LEU A 241 23.17 -26.92 8.30
N ASP A 242 22.14 -27.76 8.13
CA ASP A 242 21.84 -28.44 6.87
C ASP A 242 21.32 -27.47 5.81
N ARG A 243 21.52 -27.82 4.53
CA ARG A 243 20.98 -27.01 3.42
C ARG A 243 19.45 -27.03 3.47
N ASN A 244 18.85 -25.85 3.33
CA ASN A 244 17.41 -25.72 3.23
C ASN A 244 16.92 -26.12 1.83
N GLU A 245 16.41 -27.35 1.69
CA GLU A 245 15.88 -27.87 0.43
C GLU A 245 14.63 -27.13 -0.07
N GLY A 246 13.90 -26.46 0.84
CA GLY A 246 12.74 -25.63 0.53
C GLY A 246 13.06 -24.14 0.41
N PHE A 247 14.32 -23.78 0.11
CA PHE A 247 14.71 -22.39 -0.14
C PHE A 247 14.12 -21.90 -1.47
N VAL A 248 13.50 -20.72 -1.48
CA VAL A 248 12.79 -20.17 -2.64
C VAL A 248 13.27 -18.74 -2.93
N GLY A 249 13.56 -18.46 -4.20
CA GLY A 249 13.81 -17.11 -4.72
C GLY A 249 15.20 -16.53 -4.40
N ARG A 250 15.25 -15.19 -4.34
CA ARG A 250 16.45 -14.36 -4.11
C ARG A 250 17.51 -14.45 -5.21
N ASP A 251 17.10 -14.81 -6.42
CA ASP A 251 17.99 -14.89 -7.59
C ASP A 251 18.43 -13.50 -8.10
N ASP A 252 17.80 -12.43 -7.62
CA ASP A 252 18.23 -11.04 -7.81
C ASP A 252 19.48 -10.70 -6.96
N ILE A 253 19.60 -11.28 -5.76
CA ILE A 253 20.66 -10.95 -4.79
C ILE A 253 21.77 -11.99 -4.76
N LEU A 254 21.43 -13.28 -4.88
CA LEU A 254 22.38 -14.39 -4.70
C LEU A 254 23.57 -14.38 -5.69
N PRO A 255 23.40 -14.10 -7.00
CA PRO A 255 24.53 -14.04 -7.92
C PRO A 255 25.56 -12.97 -7.54
N ASP A 256 25.09 -11.77 -7.19
CA ASP A 256 25.92 -10.65 -6.80
C ASP A 256 26.58 -10.89 -5.44
N LEU A 257 25.85 -11.48 -4.49
CA LEU A 257 26.39 -11.88 -3.20
C LEU A 257 27.52 -12.91 -3.37
N LEU A 258 27.29 -13.96 -4.16
CA LEU A 258 28.29 -14.98 -4.48
C LEU A 258 29.55 -14.39 -5.10
N GLY A 259 29.39 -13.43 -6.02
CA GLY A 259 30.52 -12.73 -6.65
C GLY A 259 31.37 -11.89 -5.69
N ARG A 260 30.83 -11.52 -4.52
CA ARG A 260 31.49 -10.68 -3.51
C ARG A 260 32.03 -11.46 -2.31
N ILE A 261 31.39 -12.57 -1.94
CA ILE A 261 31.87 -13.44 -0.85
C ILE A 261 32.90 -14.48 -1.33
N SER A 262 33.01 -14.68 -2.65
CA SER A 262 34.04 -15.55 -3.22
C SER A 262 35.42 -14.94 -2.98
N PRO A 263 36.32 -15.58 -2.21
CA PRO A 263 37.63 -15.00 -1.90
C PRO A 263 38.47 -14.85 -3.17
N LYS A 264 38.76 -13.60 -3.57
CA LYS A 264 39.56 -13.28 -4.76
C LYS A 264 41.01 -13.00 -4.38
N CYS A 265 41.97 -13.70 -4.98
CA CYS A 265 43.42 -13.54 -4.73
C CYS A 265 44.03 -12.25 -5.31
N GLN A 266 43.29 -11.16 -5.47
CA GLN A 266 43.75 -9.95 -6.20
C GLN A 266 43.52 -8.61 -5.47
N GLU A 267 43.03 -8.61 -4.24
CA GLU A 267 42.89 -7.40 -3.42
C GLU A 267 43.73 -7.52 -2.13
N ASN A 268 44.50 -6.48 -1.80
CA ASN A 268 45.40 -6.44 -0.62
C ASN A 268 44.66 -6.40 0.75
N ALA A 269 43.36 -6.73 0.79
CA ALA A 269 42.53 -6.62 1.98
C ALA A 269 41.46 -7.73 2.07
N CYS A 270 41.11 -8.10 3.30
CA CYS A 270 40.04 -9.06 3.61
C CYS A 270 38.69 -8.49 3.17
N GLN A 271 37.94 -9.22 2.34
CA GLN A 271 36.67 -8.74 1.80
C GLN A 271 35.57 -8.83 2.87
N ARG A 272 34.98 -7.70 3.27
CA ARG A 272 33.82 -7.66 4.17
C ARG A 272 32.54 -7.39 3.37
N THR A 273 31.50 -8.19 3.59
CA THR A 273 30.17 -8.05 2.98
C THR A 273 29.12 -8.14 4.07
N VAL A 274 28.08 -7.30 4.01
CA VAL A 274 27.00 -7.28 5.00
C VAL A 274 25.67 -7.60 4.34
N VAL A 275 24.90 -8.50 4.96
CA VAL A 275 23.49 -8.76 4.64
C VAL A 275 22.64 -8.18 5.77
N GLU A 276 21.93 -7.11 5.46
CA GLU A 276 21.18 -6.27 6.40
C GLU A 276 19.66 -6.44 6.17
N GLY A 277 18.85 -6.36 7.22
CA GLY A 277 17.39 -6.34 7.10
C GLY A 277 16.64 -6.86 8.31
N LEU A 278 15.31 -6.87 8.22
CA LEU A 278 14.42 -7.19 9.34
C LEU A 278 14.58 -8.60 9.92
N GLY A 279 14.19 -8.78 11.18
CA GLY A 279 14.03 -10.09 11.80
C GLY A 279 13.01 -10.94 11.02
N GLY A 280 13.36 -12.18 10.67
CA GLY A 280 12.48 -13.08 9.92
C GLY A 280 12.49 -12.94 8.39
N ILE A 281 13.24 -11.96 7.83
CA ILE A 281 13.32 -11.71 6.38
C ILE A 281 14.16 -12.74 5.59
N GLY A 282 14.88 -13.62 6.30
CA GLY A 282 15.66 -14.71 5.70
C GLY A 282 17.17 -14.49 5.56
N LYS A 283 17.77 -13.46 6.19
CA LYS A 283 19.22 -13.17 6.08
C LYS A 283 20.14 -14.38 6.30
N SER A 284 19.98 -15.07 7.44
CA SER A 284 20.78 -16.26 7.76
C SER A 284 20.54 -17.41 6.76
N GLN A 285 19.34 -17.51 6.17
CA GLN A 285 19.05 -18.51 5.14
C GLN A 285 19.69 -18.13 3.79
N ILE A 286 19.74 -16.85 3.44
CA ILE A 286 20.47 -16.35 2.27
C ILE A 286 21.97 -16.61 2.43
N ALA A 287 22.54 -16.31 3.60
CA ALA A 287 23.94 -16.60 3.92
C ALA A 287 24.25 -18.11 3.85
N LEU A 288 23.35 -18.95 4.36
CA LEU A 288 23.47 -20.41 4.31
C LEU A 288 23.42 -20.94 2.88
N GLU A 289 22.44 -20.52 2.08
CA GLU A 289 22.34 -20.93 0.67
C GLU A 289 23.54 -20.43 -0.15
N ALA A 290 24.03 -19.21 0.12
CA ALA A 290 25.25 -18.69 -0.50
C ALA A 290 26.48 -19.54 -0.12
N ALA A 291 26.61 -19.99 1.13
CA ALA A 291 27.68 -20.89 1.57
C ALA A 291 27.69 -22.23 0.81
N PHE A 292 26.51 -22.86 0.67
CA PHE A 292 26.38 -24.12 -0.07
C PHE A 292 26.64 -23.94 -1.57
N ARG A 293 26.13 -22.87 -2.18
CA ARG A 293 26.41 -22.54 -3.59
C ARG A 293 27.91 -22.26 -3.80
N LEU A 294 28.57 -21.54 -2.90
CA LEU A 294 30.00 -21.27 -2.98
C LEU A 294 30.83 -22.56 -2.91
N ARG A 295 30.53 -23.45 -1.94
CA ARG A 295 31.21 -24.75 -1.82
C ARG A 295 31.05 -25.62 -3.06
N TYR A 296 29.90 -25.56 -3.71
CA TYR A 296 29.66 -26.28 -4.96
C TYR A 296 30.46 -25.69 -6.13
N LEU A 297 30.60 -24.36 -6.17
CA LEU A 297 31.34 -23.65 -7.22
C LEU A 297 32.86 -23.79 -7.07
N ASP A 298 33.37 -23.67 -5.85
CA ASP A 298 34.78 -23.82 -5.51
C ASP A 298 34.96 -24.72 -4.27
N PRO A 299 35.16 -26.04 -4.46
CA PRO A 299 35.36 -26.99 -3.36
C PRO A 299 36.64 -26.78 -2.55
N THR A 300 37.54 -25.90 -2.98
CA THR A 300 38.81 -25.61 -2.30
C THR A 300 38.65 -24.56 -1.21
N VAL A 301 37.56 -23.77 -1.23
CA VAL A 301 37.30 -22.74 -0.23
C VAL A 301 36.86 -23.38 1.08
N SER A 302 37.53 -23.02 2.17
CA SER A 302 37.10 -23.39 3.52
C SER A 302 35.97 -22.46 3.98
N VAL A 303 34.89 -23.00 4.53
CA VAL A 303 33.75 -22.20 5.01
C VAL A 303 33.53 -22.45 6.49
N PHE A 304 33.53 -21.36 7.26
CA PHE A 304 33.38 -21.36 8.71
C PHE A 304 32.17 -20.51 9.10
N TRP A 305 31.31 -21.03 9.97
CA TRP A 305 30.13 -20.34 10.48
C TRP A 305 30.26 -20.08 11.98
N VAL A 306 30.04 -18.83 12.37
CA VAL A 306 30.16 -18.39 13.76
C VAL A 306 28.94 -17.55 14.12
N SER A 307 28.35 -17.83 15.27
CA SER A 307 27.19 -17.11 15.81
C SER A 307 27.66 -16.01 16.76
N ALA A 308 27.24 -14.77 16.51
CA ALA A 308 27.52 -13.60 17.35
C ALA A 308 26.38 -13.29 18.35
N LEU A 309 25.58 -14.30 18.72
CA LEU A 309 24.51 -14.16 19.72
C LEU A 309 25.05 -13.88 21.14
N SER A 310 26.23 -14.41 21.47
CA SER A 310 26.95 -14.16 22.71
C SER A 310 28.43 -14.49 22.57
N ALA A 311 29.29 -13.92 23.43
CA ALA A 311 30.72 -14.21 23.46
C ALA A 311 31.02 -15.72 23.58
N ILE A 312 30.22 -16.44 24.39
CA ILE A 312 30.38 -17.88 24.61
C ILE A 312 30.09 -18.67 23.33
N THR A 313 29.01 -18.35 22.61
CA THR A 313 28.67 -19.05 21.34
C THR A 313 29.70 -18.79 20.25
N PHE A 314 30.26 -17.57 20.22
CA PHE A 314 31.30 -17.18 19.29
C PHE A 314 32.61 -17.94 19.58
N GLU A 315 33.03 -17.98 20.85
CA GLU A 315 34.24 -18.67 21.30
C GLU A 315 34.15 -20.19 21.05
N ASN A 316 33.01 -20.81 21.37
CA ASN A 316 32.80 -22.24 21.12
C ASN A 316 32.92 -22.59 19.64
N ALA A 317 32.39 -21.76 18.74
CA ALA A 317 32.54 -21.96 17.30
C ALA A 317 34.02 -21.87 16.87
N TYR A 318 34.78 -20.90 17.41
CA TYR A 318 36.22 -20.79 17.18
C TYR A 318 37.01 -22.00 17.70
N ARG A 319 36.60 -22.62 18.83
CA ARG A 319 37.19 -23.88 19.32
C ARG A 319 36.97 -25.04 18.35
N VAL A 320 35.78 -25.15 17.76
CA VAL A 320 35.48 -26.16 16.72
C VAL A 320 36.31 -25.93 15.47
N ILE A 321 36.48 -24.67 15.05
CA ILE A 321 37.35 -24.31 13.92
C ILE A 321 38.81 -24.70 14.22
N ALA A 322 39.32 -24.43 15.42
CA ALA A 322 40.68 -24.77 15.83
C ALA A 322 40.93 -26.29 15.74
N GLN A 323 39.99 -27.10 16.23
CA GLN A 323 40.05 -28.56 16.14
C GLN A 323 40.07 -29.03 14.68
N LYS A 324 39.24 -28.45 13.81
CA LYS A 324 39.18 -28.83 12.38
C LYS A 324 40.41 -28.42 11.58
N LEU A 325 41.07 -27.34 11.98
CA LEU A 325 42.34 -26.89 11.40
C LEU A 325 43.57 -27.55 12.05
N SER A 326 43.36 -28.43 13.04
CA SER A 326 44.43 -29.11 13.80
C SER A 326 45.42 -28.14 14.47
N ILE A 327 44.92 -27.01 14.96
CA ILE A 327 45.70 -26.03 15.71
C ILE A 327 45.83 -26.52 17.16
N GLN A 328 47.06 -26.71 17.65
CA GLN A 328 47.31 -27.11 19.03
C GLN A 328 46.95 -25.98 19.99
N LEU A 329 45.97 -26.23 20.86
CA LEU A 329 45.61 -25.32 21.94
C LEU A 329 46.56 -25.58 23.13
N PRO A 330 47.13 -24.54 23.76
CA PRO A 330 47.95 -24.71 24.97
C PRO A 330 47.12 -25.35 26.09
N ASP A 331 47.68 -26.35 26.79
CA ASP A 331 47.02 -27.07 27.89
C ASP A 331 46.63 -26.10 29.03
N GLY A 332 45.32 -25.90 29.21
CA GLY A 332 44.72 -25.10 30.30
C GLY A 332 43.33 -24.56 29.94
N GLU A 333 42.37 -24.62 30.87
CA GLU A 333 40.98 -24.16 30.70
C GLU A 333 40.83 -22.64 30.45
N SER A 334 41.92 -21.86 30.51
CA SER A 334 41.94 -20.40 30.37
C SER A 334 42.69 -19.86 29.14
N SER A 335 43.09 -20.71 28.19
CA SER A 335 43.70 -20.22 26.93
C SER A 335 42.63 -19.68 25.98
N ASN A 336 42.70 -18.38 25.68
CA ASN A 336 41.76 -17.71 24.77
C ASN A 336 42.04 -18.13 23.32
N VAL A 337 41.09 -18.85 22.70
CA VAL A 337 41.21 -19.39 21.33
C VAL A 337 41.11 -18.31 20.24
N LEU A 338 40.50 -17.15 20.56
CA LEU A 338 40.14 -16.12 19.59
C LEU A 338 41.36 -15.51 18.86
N PRO A 339 42.45 -15.12 19.55
CA PRO A 339 43.65 -14.59 18.89
C PRO A 339 44.37 -15.62 18.03
N LEU A 340 44.34 -16.91 18.41
CA LEU A 340 45.01 -17.98 17.67
C LEU A 340 44.36 -18.24 16.31
N ILE A 341 43.03 -18.30 16.27
CA ILE A 341 42.28 -18.44 15.01
C ILE A 341 42.43 -17.19 14.14
N LYS A 342 42.37 -15.99 14.74
CA LYS A 342 42.63 -14.74 14.02
C LYS A 342 43.97 -14.82 13.30
N GLN A 343 45.04 -15.15 14.03
CA GLN A 343 46.39 -15.25 13.46
C GLN A 343 46.48 -16.35 12.38
N ALA A 344 45.85 -17.50 12.61
CA ALA A 344 45.87 -18.62 11.68
C ALA A 344 45.18 -18.26 10.36
N LEU A 345 43.95 -17.73 10.40
CA LEU A 345 43.19 -17.34 9.20
C LEU A 345 43.77 -16.08 8.53
N SER A 346 44.50 -15.24 9.27
CA SER A 346 45.28 -14.14 8.70
C SER A 346 46.53 -14.58 7.93
N ASN A 347 47.00 -15.82 8.13
CA ASN A 347 48.16 -16.36 7.43
C ASN A 347 47.77 -16.96 6.06
N GLU A 348 48.63 -16.82 5.06
CA GLU A 348 48.39 -17.29 3.69
C GLU A 348 48.40 -18.82 3.56
N THR A 349 48.84 -19.55 4.60
CA THR A 349 49.00 -21.01 4.60
C THR A 349 47.69 -21.79 4.61
N ILE A 350 46.57 -21.19 5.04
CA ILE A 350 45.27 -21.87 5.15
C ILE A 350 44.51 -21.91 3.81
N GLY A 351 44.98 -21.16 2.81
CA GLY A 351 44.31 -21.05 1.52
C GLY A 351 43.05 -20.18 1.59
N LYS A 352 42.15 -20.34 0.61
CA LYS A 352 40.94 -19.51 0.51
C LYS A 352 39.92 -19.87 1.59
N TRP A 353 39.37 -18.86 2.26
CA TRP A 353 38.33 -19.10 3.27
C TRP A 353 37.22 -18.04 3.27
N LEU A 354 36.03 -18.46 3.70
CA LEU A 354 34.87 -17.62 3.99
C LEU A 354 34.48 -17.80 5.47
N LEU A 355 34.43 -16.71 6.22
CA LEU A 355 33.91 -16.66 7.59
C LEU A 355 32.54 -15.99 7.58
N ILE A 356 31.51 -16.71 8.01
CA ILE A 356 30.15 -16.19 8.16
C ILE A 356 29.93 -15.86 9.64
N VAL A 357 29.70 -14.58 9.94
CA VAL A 357 29.36 -14.08 11.27
C VAL A 357 27.86 -13.79 11.29
N ASP A 358 27.09 -14.70 11.88
CA ASP A 358 25.63 -14.63 11.91
C ASP A 358 25.12 -13.95 13.20
N ASN A 359 24.08 -13.11 13.09
CA ASN A 359 23.45 -12.36 14.19
C ASN A 359 24.39 -11.35 14.87
N ALA A 360 25.16 -10.59 14.10
CA ALA A 360 25.97 -9.47 14.59
C ALA A 360 25.06 -8.25 14.88
N ASP A 361 24.17 -8.38 15.86
CA ASP A 361 23.12 -7.39 16.17
C ASP A 361 23.51 -6.49 17.38
N ASP A 362 24.31 -7.00 18.32
CA ASP A 362 24.67 -6.34 19.58
C ASP A 362 25.94 -5.48 19.44
N LEU A 363 25.77 -4.15 19.58
CA LEU A 363 26.86 -3.17 19.48
C LEU A 363 27.90 -3.31 20.60
N SER A 364 27.44 -3.58 21.82
CA SER A 364 28.32 -3.69 23.00
C SER A 364 29.22 -4.93 22.90
N LEU A 365 28.68 -6.03 22.38
CA LEU A 365 29.43 -7.26 22.14
C LEU A 365 30.39 -7.12 20.95
N MET A 366 29.93 -6.47 19.87
CA MET A 366 30.73 -6.33 18.64
C MET A 366 31.81 -5.26 18.74
N PHE A 367 31.62 -4.17 19.50
CA PHE A 367 32.54 -3.01 19.53
C PHE A 367 32.93 -2.52 20.93
N GLY A 368 32.42 -3.13 22.01
CA GLY A 368 32.78 -2.78 23.39
C GLY A 368 34.17 -3.25 23.83
N PRO A 369 34.54 -3.06 25.11
CA PRO A 369 35.83 -3.51 25.64
C PRO A 369 35.93 -5.05 25.63
N GLY A 370 36.90 -5.60 24.89
CA GLY A 370 36.99 -7.04 24.61
C GLY A 370 36.18 -7.50 23.39
N SER A 371 35.90 -6.57 22.47
CA SER A 371 35.03 -6.76 21.31
C SER A 371 35.36 -7.96 20.43
N LEU A 372 34.31 -8.57 19.88
CA LEU A 372 34.43 -9.61 18.86
C LEU A 372 35.06 -9.11 17.55
N GLU A 373 34.86 -7.84 17.18
CA GLU A 373 35.48 -7.24 15.98
C GLU A 373 37.01 -7.34 16.03
N SER A 374 37.60 -7.09 17.20
CA SER A 374 39.05 -7.15 17.41
C SER A 374 39.63 -8.56 17.18
N HIS A 375 38.79 -9.59 17.18
CA HIS A 375 39.15 -10.98 16.97
C HIS A 375 38.84 -11.50 15.56
N LEU A 376 38.38 -10.64 14.65
CA LEU A 376 38.14 -11.02 13.26
C LEU A 376 39.44 -11.11 12.45
N PRO A 377 39.59 -12.14 11.61
CA PRO A 377 40.79 -12.32 10.78
C PRO A 377 40.90 -11.30 9.65
N SER A 378 42.14 -11.01 9.27
CA SER A 378 42.51 -10.15 8.15
C SER A 378 43.49 -10.85 7.22
N GLY A 379 43.14 -11.03 5.95
CA GLY A 379 44.03 -11.62 4.94
C GLY A 379 43.47 -11.51 3.52
N SER A 380 44.36 -11.49 2.52
CA SER A 380 44.02 -11.37 1.09
C SER A 380 43.29 -12.59 0.51
N HIS A 381 43.39 -13.74 1.20
CA HIS A 381 42.74 -15.00 0.82
C HIS A 381 41.39 -15.23 1.53
N GLY A 382 40.96 -14.27 2.34
CA GLY A 382 39.78 -14.36 3.21
C GLY A 382 38.63 -13.45 2.80
N SER A 383 37.41 -13.92 3.03
CA SER A 383 36.19 -13.12 2.96
C SER A 383 35.36 -13.30 4.24
N ILE A 384 34.72 -12.24 4.71
CA ILE A 384 33.81 -12.23 5.85
C ILE A 384 32.43 -11.77 5.41
N LEU A 385 31.41 -12.57 5.72
CA LEU A 385 30.00 -12.26 5.51
C LEU A 385 29.32 -12.04 6.86
N PHE A 386 28.75 -10.86 7.07
CA PHE A 386 27.97 -10.55 8.27
C PHE A 386 26.47 -10.64 7.96
N THR A 387 25.70 -11.18 8.90
CA THR A 387 24.25 -10.95 8.94
C THR A 387 23.91 -10.07 10.15
N THR A 388 23.17 -8.99 9.91
CA THR A 388 22.79 -8.05 10.98
C THR A 388 21.40 -7.46 10.71
N ARG A 389 20.73 -7.06 11.77
CA ARG A 389 19.45 -6.33 11.76
C ARG A 389 19.65 -4.82 11.81
N THR A 390 20.85 -4.36 12.13
CA THR A 390 21.08 -2.98 12.56
C THR A 390 22.03 -2.25 11.60
N SER A 391 21.56 -1.12 11.05
CA SER A 391 22.41 -0.27 10.20
C SER A 391 23.59 0.33 10.98
N GLU A 392 23.44 0.53 12.30
CA GLU A 392 24.49 1.02 13.19
C GLU A 392 25.71 0.11 13.20
N VAL A 393 25.51 -1.21 13.31
CA VAL A 393 26.60 -2.20 13.21
C VAL A 393 27.25 -2.14 11.83
N THR A 394 26.45 -2.03 10.77
CA THR A 394 26.93 -1.94 9.39
C THR A 394 27.84 -0.73 9.19
N ASN A 395 27.46 0.43 9.76
CA ASN A 395 28.24 1.66 9.69
C ASN A 395 29.56 1.55 10.46
N LEU A 396 29.55 0.93 11.65
CA LEU A 396 30.75 0.74 12.47
C LEU A 396 31.70 -0.34 11.94
N LEU A 397 31.21 -1.29 11.12
CA LEU A 397 32.06 -2.27 10.42
C LEU A 397 32.86 -1.66 9.26
N ASP A 398 32.63 -0.38 8.93
CA ASP A 398 33.25 0.38 7.83
C ASP A 398 33.15 -0.32 6.47
N VAL A 399 31.98 -0.90 6.18
CA VAL A 399 31.71 -1.59 4.91
C VAL A 399 31.06 -0.62 3.93
N PRO A 400 31.64 -0.42 2.71
CA PRO A 400 31.05 0.46 1.71
C PRO A 400 29.61 0.06 1.38
N SER A 401 28.73 1.03 1.15
CA SER A 401 27.31 0.80 0.82
C SER A 401 27.12 -0.16 -0.36
N MET A 402 28.04 -0.11 -1.34
CA MET A 402 28.03 -1.04 -2.46
C MET A 402 28.14 -2.50 -1.99
N LYS A 403 28.83 -2.83 -0.90
CA LYS A 403 29.02 -4.18 -0.33
C LYS A 403 27.98 -4.54 0.77
N THR A 404 26.96 -3.71 0.94
CA THR A 404 25.84 -3.95 1.86
C THR A 404 24.59 -4.33 1.08
N PHE A 405 24.02 -5.49 1.39
CA PHE A 405 22.79 -6.00 0.79
C PHE A 405 21.61 -5.83 1.75
N ARG A 406 20.79 -4.82 1.49
CA ARG A 406 19.54 -4.60 2.24
C ARG A 406 18.42 -5.48 1.69
N ILE A 407 18.06 -6.49 2.46
CA ILE A 407 17.09 -7.51 2.07
C ILE A 407 15.67 -7.00 2.28
N LYS A 408 14.89 -6.97 1.21
CA LYS A 408 13.46 -6.63 1.21
C LYS A 408 12.59 -7.87 1.44
N ALA A 409 11.28 -7.67 1.58
CA ALA A 409 10.31 -8.78 1.63
C ALA A 409 10.36 -9.65 0.36
N MET A 410 9.79 -10.86 0.41
CA MET A 410 9.72 -11.72 -0.78
C MET A 410 8.81 -11.07 -1.83
N SER A 411 9.06 -11.33 -3.11
CA SER A 411 8.10 -10.96 -4.14
C SER A 411 6.81 -11.78 -3.99
N PRO A 412 5.66 -11.31 -4.53
CA PRO A 412 4.42 -12.08 -4.46
C PRO A 412 4.57 -13.50 -5.01
N GLN A 413 5.29 -13.67 -6.11
CA GLN A 413 5.53 -14.99 -6.70
C GLN A 413 6.41 -15.87 -5.79
N GLU A 414 7.51 -15.34 -5.27
CA GLU A 414 8.38 -16.07 -4.33
C GLU A 414 7.60 -16.52 -3.08
N ALA A 415 6.69 -15.69 -2.59
CA ALA A 415 5.88 -16.00 -1.42
C ALA A 415 4.83 -17.10 -1.71
N VAL A 416 4.19 -17.07 -2.88
CA VAL A 416 3.32 -18.17 -3.36
C VAL A 416 4.11 -19.48 -3.44
N ASP A 417 5.29 -19.43 -4.08
CA ASP A 417 6.15 -20.59 -4.27
C ASP A 417 6.60 -21.17 -2.91
N LEU A 418 6.95 -20.31 -1.95
CA LEU A 418 7.31 -20.73 -0.59
C LEU A 418 6.14 -21.39 0.14
N MET A 419 4.92 -20.88 0.01
CA MET A 419 3.72 -21.50 0.61
C MET A 419 3.44 -22.87 -0.02
N GLY A 420 3.66 -23.00 -1.34
CA GLY A 420 3.50 -24.24 -2.08
C GLY A 420 4.51 -25.34 -1.72
N THR A 421 5.57 -25.04 -0.97
CA THR A 421 6.48 -26.07 -0.44
C THR A 421 5.83 -26.97 0.61
N ARG A 422 4.76 -26.51 1.28
CA ARG A 422 4.09 -27.23 2.38
C ARG A 422 2.60 -27.44 2.16
N LEU A 423 1.94 -26.56 1.40
CA LEU A 423 0.52 -26.66 1.11
C LEU A 423 0.27 -27.40 -0.21
N SER A 424 -0.83 -28.13 -0.25
CA SER A 424 -1.28 -28.82 -1.46
C SER A 424 -1.92 -27.85 -2.46
N SER A 425 -1.91 -28.19 -3.76
CA SER A 425 -2.56 -27.39 -4.81
C SER A 425 -4.03 -27.12 -4.51
N SER A 426 -4.75 -28.09 -3.93
CA SER A 426 -6.16 -27.95 -3.52
C SER A 426 -6.39 -26.95 -2.38
N GLN A 427 -5.40 -26.77 -1.48
CA GLN A 427 -5.50 -25.76 -0.41
C GLN A 427 -5.22 -24.34 -0.93
N MET A 428 -4.62 -24.20 -2.11
CA MET A 428 -4.20 -22.92 -2.70
C MET A 428 -5.03 -22.52 -3.93
N GLU A 429 -6.16 -23.18 -4.18
CA GLU A 429 -7.04 -22.88 -5.32
C GLU A 429 -7.65 -21.47 -5.24
N ASP A 430 -7.95 -21.00 -4.03
CA ASP A 430 -8.46 -19.65 -3.80
C ASP A 430 -7.32 -18.63 -3.82
N VAL A 431 -7.07 -18.10 -5.02
CA VAL A 431 -6.01 -17.13 -5.30
C VAL A 431 -6.23 -15.82 -4.54
N GLU A 432 -7.47 -15.38 -4.35
CA GLU A 432 -7.79 -14.12 -3.68
C GLU A 432 -7.46 -14.22 -2.19
N SER A 433 -7.94 -15.29 -1.52
CA SER A 433 -7.61 -15.54 -0.11
C SER A 433 -6.11 -15.81 0.10
N LEU A 434 -5.44 -16.42 -0.87
CA LEU A 434 -4.00 -16.62 -0.82
C LEU A 434 -3.27 -15.27 -0.83
N HIS A 435 -3.57 -14.38 -1.77
CA HIS A 435 -2.95 -13.04 -1.84
C HIS A 435 -3.22 -12.22 -0.57
N ALA A 436 -4.47 -12.23 -0.07
CA ALA A 436 -4.81 -11.57 1.18
C ALA A 436 -4.00 -12.09 2.38
N LEU A 437 -3.71 -13.40 2.42
CA LEU A 437 -2.86 -13.99 3.47
C LEU A 437 -1.39 -13.58 3.32
N LEU A 438 -0.87 -13.57 2.09
CA LEU A 438 0.49 -13.15 1.81
C LEU A 438 0.72 -11.69 2.21
N GLU A 439 -0.26 -10.81 1.93
CA GLU A 439 -0.28 -9.42 2.39
C GLU A 439 -0.35 -9.31 3.92
N LEU A 440 -1.23 -10.10 4.56
CA LEU A 440 -1.34 -10.14 6.03
C LEU A 440 -0.04 -10.55 6.73
N LEU A 441 0.71 -11.48 6.12
CA LEU A 441 2.02 -11.95 6.60
C LEU A 441 3.19 -11.15 6.03
N CYS A 442 2.87 -10.15 5.22
CA CYS A 442 3.75 -9.14 4.66
C CYS A 442 4.94 -9.73 3.93
N TYR A 443 4.70 -10.86 3.26
CA TYR A 443 5.67 -11.56 2.45
C TYR A 443 6.97 -11.92 3.21
N LEU A 444 6.88 -12.09 4.54
CA LEU A 444 8.00 -12.47 5.39
C LEU A 444 8.19 -14.00 5.36
N PRO A 445 9.34 -14.53 4.87
CA PRO A 445 9.52 -15.96 4.68
C PRO A 445 9.26 -16.77 5.95
N LEU A 446 9.68 -16.25 7.11
CA LEU A 446 9.47 -16.93 8.39
C LEU A 446 7.99 -17.01 8.78
N ALA A 447 7.24 -15.91 8.61
CA ALA A 447 5.82 -15.87 8.93
C ALA A 447 5.02 -16.78 7.99
N LEU A 448 5.37 -16.78 6.70
CA LEU A 448 4.78 -17.66 5.68
C LEU A 448 5.02 -19.14 6.01
N LYS A 449 6.28 -19.52 6.31
CA LYS A 449 6.62 -20.91 6.65
C LYS A 449 5.89 -21.39 7.91
N GLN A 450 5.71 -20.51 8.91
CA GLN A 450 4.94 -20.81 10.13
C GLN A 450 3.44 -20.96 9.85
N ALA A 451 2.85 -20.05 9.09
CA ALA A 451 1.44 -20.13 8.71
C ALA A 451 1.16 -21.38 7.86
N ALA A 452 2.02 -21.68 6.87
CA ALA A 452 1.94 -22.89 6.06
C ALA A 452 2.04 -24.16 6.90
N ALA A 453 2.95 -24.20 7.89
CA ALA A 453 3.07 -25.33 8.82
C ALA A 453 1.78 -25.56 9.62
N TYR A 454 1.21 -24.47 10.17
CA TYR A 454 -0.02 -24.53 10.96
C TYR A 454 -1.21 -24.99 10.10
N MET A 455 -1.35 -24.43 8.89
CA MET A 455 -2.40 -24.80 7.96
C MET A 455 -2.28 -26.23 7.48
N GLN A 456 -1.06 -26.73 7.23
CA GLN A 456 -0.83 -28.12 6.88
C GLN A 456 -1.21 -29.06 8.03
N LEU A 457 -0.78 -28.74 9.26
CA LEU A 457 -1.06 -29.54 10.46
C LEU A 457 -2.57 -29.65 10.74
N HIS A 458 -3.30 -28.55 10.57
CA HIS A 458 -4.73 -28.47 10.86
C HIS A 458 -5.64 -28.61 9.63
N ARG A 459 -5.07 -28.89 8.45
CA ARG A 459 -5.77 -29.00 7.16
C ARG A 459 -6.67 -27.79 6.85
N LEU A 460 -6.15 -26.59 7.08
CA LEU A 460 -6.86 -25.32 6.85
C LEU A 460 -6.52 -24.75 5.47
N THR A 461 -7.44 -23.98 4.89
CA THR A 461 -7.16 -23.13 3.73
C THR A 461 -6.67 -21.74 4.16
N PRO A 462 -6.05 -20.94 3.26
CA PRO A 462 -5.74 -19.54 3.54
C PRO A 462 -6.93 -18.74 4.05
N LYS A 463 -8.13 -18.99 3.50
CA LYS A 463 -9.38 -18.37 3.93
C LYS A 463 -9.73 -18.70 5.38
N ASP A 464 -9.66 -19.97 5.77
CA ASP A 464 -9.92 -20.40 7.15
C ASP A 464 -8.91 -19.81 8.13
N TYR A 465 -7.65 -19.71 7.69
CA TYR A 465 -6.58 -19.13 8.48
C TYR A 465 -6.81 -17.63 8.70
N ILE A 466 -7.13 -16.87 7.63
CA ILE A 466 -7.49 -15.45 7.72
C ILE A 466 -8.68 -15.24 8.66
N HIS A 467 -9.75 -16.03 8.52
CA HIS A 467 -10.92 -15.91 9.40
C HIS A 467 -10.54 -16.13 10.88
N ARG A 468 -9.65 -17.08 11.17
CA ARG A 468 -9.12 -17.28 12.53
C ARG A 468 -8.24 -16.12 13.00
N CYS A 469 -7.44 -15.53 12.12
CA CYS A 469 -6.64 -14.34 12.44
C CYS A 469 -7.51 -13.10 12.69
N GLN A 470 -8.58 -12.92 11.92
CA GLN A 470 -9.50 -11.77 12.02
C GLN A 470 -10.50 -11.91 13.19
N SER A 471 -10.69 -13.13 13.72
CA SER A 471 -11.58 -13.36 14.86
C SER A 471 -11.15 -12.66 16.15
N SER A 472 -9.83 -12.43 16.35
CA SER A 472 -9.29 -11.56 17.40
C SER A 472 -7.80 -11.31 17.21
N ASP A 473 -7.31 -10.11 17.55
CA ASP A 473 -5.88 -9.79 17.55
C ASP A 473 -5.07 -10.76 18.44
N LYS A 474 -5.63 -11.16 19.59
CA LYS A 474 -5.07 -12.19 20.48
C LYS A 474 -4.92 -13.55 19.79
N GLY A 475 -5.84 -13.89 18.87
CA GLY A 475 -5.78 -15.11 18.06
C GLY A 475 -4.61 -15.11 17.09
N LEU A 476 -4.43 -14.02 16.33
CA LEU A 476 -3.28 -13.85 15.43
C LEU A 476 -1.95 -13.88 16.18
N ILE A 477 -1.86 -13.22 17.34
CA ILE A 477 -0.67 -13.24 18.19
C ILE A 477 -0.36 -14.66 18.69
N ARG A 478 -1.35 -15.41 19.17
CA ARG A 478 -1.15 -16.81 19.62
C ARG A 478 -0.64 -17.71 18.49
N LEU A 479 -1.03 -17.42 17.25
CA LEU A 479 -0.58 -18.16 16.07
C LEU A 479 0.85 -17.77 15.67
N LEU A 480 1.19 -16.48 15.69
CA LEU A 480 2.53 -15.96 15.39
C LEU A 480 3.57 -16.24 16.49
N SER A 481 3.12 -16.56 17.71
CA SER A 481 3.94 -16.94 18.87
C SER A 481 4.11 -18.45 19.03
N ARG A 482 3.56 -19.28 18.13
CA ARG A 482 3.81 -20.73 18.14
C ARG A 482 5.04 -21.06 17.29
N GLY A 483 6.05 -21.65 17.93
CA GLY A 483 7.21 -22.21 17.24
C GLY A 483 6.83 -23.55 16.60
N PHE A 484 7.31 -23.76 15.37
CA PHE A 484 7.33 -25.07 14.73
C PHE A 484 8.80 -25.44 14.51
N GLY A 485 9.22 -26.61 14.99
CA GLY A 485 10.61 -27.06 14.87
C GLY A 485 11.10 -27.03 13.42
N ASP A 486 12.27 -26.45 13.21
CA ASP A 486 12.88 -26.29 11.89
C ASP A 486 14.34 -26.72 11.95
N ARG A 487 14.69 -27.85 11.30
CA ARG A 487 16.04 -28.44 11.33
C ARG A 487 17.11 -27.54 10.69
N THR A 488 16.70 -26.52 9.94
CA THR A 488 17.58 -25.54 9.30
C THR A 488 17.89 -24.34 10.22
N ARG A 489 17.66 -24.45 11.53
CA ARG A 489 17.86 -23.40 12.54
C ARG A 489 18.52 -23.96 13.80
N ASN A 490 19.39 -23.17 14.44
CA ASN A 490 19.98 -23.50 15.74
C ASN A 490 18.89 -23.56 16.83
N ASP A 491 19.03 -24.45 17.81
CA ASP A 491 18.04 -24.68 18.88
C ASP A 491 17.70 -23.41 19.68
N ASP A 492 18.68 -22.51 19.89
CA ASP A 492 18.48 -21.22 20.56
C ASP A 492 17.70 -20.18 19.72
N ALA A 493 17.58 -20.39 18.40
CA ALA A 493 16.95 -19.47 17.43
C ALA A 493 15.57 -19.94 16.91
N GLN A 494 14.98 -20.98 17.50
CA GLN A 494 13.64 -21.51 17.15
C GLN A 494 12.48 -20.61 17.62
N HIS A 495 12.74 -19.32 17.81
CA HIS A 495 11.77 -18.38 18.34
C HIS A 495 10.76 -17.96 17.25
N PRO A 496 9.47 -17.82 17.61
CA PRO A 496 8.43 -17.33 16.71
C PRO A 496 8.74 -15.92 16.16
N VAL A 497 8.09 -15.51 15.06
CA VAL A 497 8.34 -14.20 14.41
C VAL A 497 8.20 -13.05 15.43
N ALA A 498 7.13 -13.09 16.23
CA ALA A 498 6.88 -12.09 17.25
C ALA A 498 8.05 -11.99 18.25
N LYS A 499 8.53 -13.11 18.78
CA LYS A 499 9.66 -13.14 19.73
C LYS A 499 10.95 -12.60 19.12
N THR A 500 11.13 -12.74 17.81
CA THR A 500 12.28 -12.17 17.07
C THR A 500 12.25 -10.65 17.07
N TRP A 501 11.08 -10.02 16.91
CA TRP A 501 10.92 -8.56 17.01
C TRP A 501 10.98 -8.07 18.46
N LEU A 502 10.47 -8.83 19.42
CA LEU A 502 10.56 -8.48 20.84
C LEU A 502 12.00 -8.39 21.33
N ILE A 503 12.90 -9.25 20.86
CA ILE A 503 14.35 -9.13 21.17
C ILE A 503 14.92 -7.81 20.62
N SER A 504 14.60 -7.47 19.37
CA SER A 504 15.02 -6.20 18.77
C SER A 504 14.44 -4.99 19.52
N PHE A 505 13.21 -5.09 20.01
CA PHE A 505 12.59 -4.05 20.82
C PHE A 505 13.21 -3.93 22.22
N VAL A 506 13.56 -5.04 22.87
CA VAL A 506 14.28 -5.01 24.15
C VAL A 506 15.63 -4.31 23.98
N HIS A 507 16.37 -4.64 22.92
CA HIS A 507 17.62 -3.96 22.59
C HIS A 507 17.43 -2.46 22.31
N LEU A 508 16.40 -2.10 21.53
CA LEU A 508 16.00 -0.72 21.29
C LEU A 508 15.70 0.02 22.60
N SER A 509 14.96 -0.61 23.53
CA SER A 509 14.59 0.00 24.80
C SER A 509 15.78 0.29 25.72
N THR A 510 16.88 -0.45 25.56
CA THR A 510 18.13 -0.23 26.30
C THR A 510 18.99 0.87 25.66
N ASN A 511 19.08 0.89 24.34
CA ASN A 511 20.02 1.78 23.63
C ASN A 511 19.41 3.12 23.19
N SER A 512 18.10 3.18 22.93
CA SER A 512 17.39 4.40 22.54
C SER A 512 16.00 4.47 23.20
N PRO A 513 15.93 5.03 24.43
CA PRO A 513 14.68 5.13 25.18
C PRO A 513 13.58 5.93 24.47
N LEU A 514 13.96 6.99 23.75
CA LEU A 514 13.00 7.84 23.02
C LEU A 514 12.39 7.10 21.82
N ALA A 515 13.20 6.39 21.04
CA ALA A 515 12.71 5.55 19.94
C ALA A 515 11.74 4.47 20.47
N SER A 516 12.06 3.85 21.60
CA SER A 516 11.16 2.92 22.28
C SER A 516 9.84 3.58 22.70
N GLN A 517 9.88 4.78 23.28
CA GLN A 517 8.68 5.55 23.64
C GLN A 517 7.81 5.83 22.42
N TYR A 518 8.40 6.28 21.31
CA TYR A 518 7.68 6.53 20.06
C TYR A 518 7.07 5.26 19.47
N LEU A 519 7.79 4.14 19.47
CA LEU A 519 7.26 2.87 18.97
C LEU A 519 6.05 2.39 19.79
N ARG A 520 6.13 2.48 21.12
CA ARG A 520 5.03 2.15 22.03
C ARG A 520 3.82 3.05 21.78
N PHE A 521 4.05 4.34 21.61
CA PHE A 521 3.00 5.33 21.35
C PHE A 521 2.31 5.07 20.01
N MET A 522 3.08 4.94 18.93
CA MET A 522 2.57 4.69 17.57
C MET A 522 1.80 3.38 17.45
N SER A 523 2.11 2.38 18.31
CA SER A 523 1.37 1.12 18.32
C SER A 523 -0.14 1.29 18.59
N PHE A 524 -0.57 2.43 19.15
CA PHE A 524 -1.99 2.72 19.37
C PHE A 524 -2.66 3.57 18.28
N LEU A 525 -1.90 4.06 17.30
CA LEU A 525 -2.41 4.87 16.20
C LEU A 525 -2.73 4.01 14.97
N SER A 526 -3.40 4.59 13.96
CA SER A 526 -3.55 3.96 12.64
C SER A 526 -2.18 3.63 12.02
N GLU A 527 -2.10 2.54 11.25
CA GLU A 527 -0.86 1.95 10.74
C GLU A 527 -0.14 2.81 9.69
N LYS A 528 -0.90 3.61 8.94
CA LYS A 528 -0.40 4.37 7.80
C LYS A 528 -0.47 5.87 8.06
N ASN A 529 0.45 6.61 7.44
CA ASN A 529 0.55 8.06 7.43
C ASN A 529 0.54 8.69 8.84
N ILE A 530 1.26 8.09 9.80
CA ILE A 530 1.35 8.62 11.16
C ILE A 530 2.12 9.96 11.13
N PRO A 531 1.48 11.10 11.43
CA PRO A 531 2.17 12.39 11.47
C PRO A 531 3.09 12.47 12.68
N LEU A 532 4.34 12.91 12.46
CA LEU A 532 5.32 13.08 13.55
C LEU A 532 4.86 14.10 14.60
N SER A 533 4.01 15.06 14.23
CA SER A 533 3.39 16.05 15.13
C SER A 533 2.50 15.44 16.22
N ILE A 534 1.92 14.25 15.99
CA ILE A 534 1.11 13.55 17.01
C ILE A 534 2.00 13.03 18.14
N LEU A 535 3.25 12.68 17.83
CA LEU A 535 4.16 12.06 18.80
C LEU A 535 4.41 12.99 20.00
N PRO A 536 4.80 12.44 21.16
CA PRO A 536 5.19 13.23 22.31
C PRO A 536 6.27 14.27 21.91
N PRO A 537 6.06 15.56 22.26
CA PRO A 537 6.93 16.63 21.80
C PRO A 537 8.32 16.46 22.43
N GLN A 538 9.36 16.62 21.61
CA GLN A 538 10.78 16.64 21.99
C GLN A 538 11.51 17.65 21.09
N ASP A 539 12.82 17.83 21.32
CA ASP A 539 13.66 18.58 20.39
C ASP A 539 13.65 17.94 18.99
N ASP A 540 13.62 18.77 17.94
CA ASP A 540 13.48 18.30 16.55
C ASP A 540 14.62 17.34 16.15
N LEU A 541 15.84 17.56 16.65
CA LEU A 541 16.98 16.71 16.35
C LEU A 541 16.83 15.34 17.02
N GLU A 542 16.48 15.32 18.31
CA GLU A 542 16.28 14.08 19.07
C GLU A 542 15.11 13.24 18.50
N ALA A 543 14.03 13.91 18.08
CA ALA A 543 12.90 13.25 17.46
C ALA A 543 13.27 12.62 16.11
N GLN A 544 14.02 13.33 15.27
CA GLN A 544 14.52 12.80 13.99
C GLN A 544 15.50 11.64 14.19
N GLU A 545 16.41 11.73 15.15
CA GLU A 545 17.32 10.65 15.50
C GLU A 545 16.54 9.40 15.95
N ALA A 546 15.56 9.57 16.84
CA ALA A 546 14.71 8.47 17.30
C ALA A 546 13.95 7.79 16.16
N ILE A 547 13.37 8.56 15.23
CA ILE A 547 12.71 8.03 14.03
C ILE A 547 13.71 7.32 13.11
N GLY A 548 14.91 7.88 12.92
CA GLY A 548 15.99 7.25 12.16
C GLY A 548 16.39 5.90 12.73
N VAL A 549 16.47 5.78 14.06
CA VAL A 549 16.71 4.49 14.75
C VAL A 549 15.54 3.52 14.48
N LEU A 550 14.28 3.96 14.59
CA LEU A 550 13.14 3.08 14.29
C LEU A 550 13.13 2.58 12.84
N GLN A 551 13.57 3.41 11.89
CA GLN A 551 13.74 3.04 10.48
C GLN A 551 14.92 2.09 10.28
N ALA A 552 16.03 2.29 10.98
CA ALA A 552 17.19 1.40 10.96
C ALA A 552 16.83 -0.01 11.44
N TYR A 553 16.00 -0.10 12.48
CA TYR A 553 15.44 -1.37 12.96
C TYR A 553 14.31 -1.90 12.07
N GLY A 554 13.88 -1.13 11.06
CA GLY A 554 12.79 -1.45 10.12
C GLY A 554 11.40 -1.55 10.77
N PHE A 555 11.22 -1.00 11.97
CA PHE A 555 9.92 -1.01 12.64
C PHE A 555 8.94 -0.04 12.01
N VAL A 556 9.45 1.04 11.40
CA VAL A 556 8.69 2.03 10.66
C VAL A 556 9.35 2.35 9.32
N THR A 557 8.56 2.79 8.35
CA THR A 557 9.04 3.25 7.05
C THR A 557 8.68 4.72 6.85
N ALA A 558 9.63 5.54 6.42
CA ALA A 558 9.34 6.94 6.05
C ALA A 558 8.55 7.00 4.75
N THR A 559 7.60 7.92 4.68
CA THR A 559 6.98 8.34 3.42
C THR A 559 7.86 9.38 2.70
N GLU A 560 7.56 9.67 1.44
CA GLU A 560 8.34 10.62 0.61
C GLU A 560 8.42 12.02 1.24
N ASP A 561 7.39 12.42 1.99
CA ASP A 561 7.28 13.75 2.58
C ASP A 561 8.06 13.95 3.89
N LYS A 562 8.73 12.92 4.43
CA LYS A 562 9.50 12.93 5.72
C LYS A 562 8.73 13.37 6.98
N GLU A 563 7.53 13.91 6.85
CA GLU A 563 6.63 14.31 7.94
C GLU A 563 5.79 13.14 8.47
N PHE A 564 5.77 12.01 7.75
CA PHE A 564 4.98 10.84 8.11
C PHE A 564 5.81 9.56 8.14
N VAL A 565 5.34 8.64 8.96
CA VAL A 565 5.85 7.28 9.04
C VAL A 565 4.72 6.27 9.00
N ASP A 566 4.99 5.14 8.36
CA ASP A 566 4.12 3.98 8.37
C ASP A 566 4.66 2.97 9.39
N MET A 567 3.77 2.48 10.25
CA MET A 567 4.03 1.36 11.14
C MET A 567 3.41 0.10 10.58
N HIS A 568 4.24 -0.92 10.46
CA HIS A 568 3.79 -2.21 9.98
C HIS A 568 2.81 -2.90 10.96
N ARG A 569 1.66 -3.38 10.48
CA ARG A 569 0.60 -4.01 11.29
C ARG A 569 1.10 -5.08 12.27
N LEU A 570 1.96 -5.98 11.80
CA LEU A 570 2.48 -7.05 12.65
C LEU A 570 3.42 -6.54 13.76
N VAL A 571 4.15 -5.45 13.51
CA VAL A 571 4.99 -4.79 14.53
C VAL A 571 4.07 -4.16 15.58
N ARG A 572 3.05 -3.41 15.14
CA ARG A 572 2.01 -2.83 16.00
C ARG A 572 1.41 -3.87 16.95
N LEU A 573 0.97 -5.01 16.42
CA LEU A 573 0.37 -6.10 17.22
C LEU A 573 1.37 -6.73 18.20
N ALA A 574 2.62 -6.96 17.76
CA ALA A 574 3.64 -7.54 18.63
C ALA A 574 3.98 -6.62 19.82
N ILE A 575 4.09 -5.31 19.58
CA ILE A 575 4.35 -4.32 20.64
C ILE A 575 3.16 -4.23 21.61
N ARG A 576 1.92 -4.19 21.10
CA ARG A 576 0.73 -4.19 21.95
C ARG A 576 0.66 -5.42 22.86
N ASN A 577 0.93 -6.61 22.33
CA ASN A 577 0.97 -7.82 23.15
C ASN A 577 2.03 -7.77 24.25
N TRP A 578 3.21 -7.26 23.91
CA TRP A 578 4.30 -7.12 24.87
C TRP A 578 3.95 -6.14 26.01
N LEU A 579 3.25 -5.05 25.67
CA LEU A 579 2.72 -4.12 26.66
C LEU A 579 1.64 -4.78 27.52
N ASP A 580 0.79 -5.63 26.93
CA ASP A 580 -0.27 -6.36 27.65
C ASP A 580 0.32 -7.35 28.65
N GLU A 581 1.33 -8.12 28.25
CA GLU A 581 2.03 -9.09 29.12
C GLU A 581 2.69 -8.42 30.34
N ARG A 582 3.08 -7.15 30.20
CA ARG A 582 3.68 -6.35 31.27
C ARG A 582 2.68 -5.50 32.04
N GLY A 583 1.42 -5.46 31.61
CA GLY A 583 0.38 -4.59 32.18
C GLY A 583 0.58 -3.10 31.90
N GLU A 584 1.47 -2.72 30.98
CA GLU A 584 1.83 -1.34 30.66
C GLU A 584 0.90 -0.71 29.60
N THR A 585 0.09 -1.52 28.90
CA THR A 585 -0.83 -1.05 27.83
C THR A 585 -1.72 0.10 28.28
N LYS A 586 -2.30 -0.03 29.47
CA LYS A 586 -3.27 0.93 30.02
C LYS A 586 -2.67 2.32 30.23
N GLU A 587 -1.43 2.36 30.73
CA GLU A 587 -0.74 3.60 30.98
C GLU A 587 -0.38 4.30 29.66
N ILE A 588 0.20 3.57 28.71
CA ILE A 588 0.58 4.15 27.40
C ILE A 588 -0.66 4.60 26.62
N TYR A 589 -1.74 3.82 26.65
CA TYR A 589 -2.99 4.18 25.98
C TYR A 589 -3.56 5.51 26.50
N LYS A 590 -3.52 5.74 27.83
CA LYS A 590 -3.93 7.02 28.43
C LYS A 590 -3.09 8.19 27.92
N HIS A 591 -1.77 8.02 27.77
CA HIS A 591 -0.90 9.06 27.23
C HIS A 591 -1.24 9.37 25.76
N VAL A 592 -1.55 8.35 24.96
CA VAL A 592 -1.99 8.52 23.57
C VAL A 592 -3.30 9.31 23.51
N GLN A 593 -4.30 8.94 24.32
CA GLN A 593 -5.58 9.64 24.39
C GLN A 593 -5.41 11.12 24.77
N LEU A 594 -4.64 11.42 25.83
CA LEU A 594 -4.39 12.79 26.28
C LEU A 594 -3.68 13.64 25.22
N ARG A 595 -2.71 13.05 24.51
CA ARG A 595 -2.00 13.74 23.43
C ARG A 595 -2.93 14.07 22.27
N LEU A 596 -3.79 13.13 21.85
CA LEU A 596 -4.77 13.39 20.80
C LEU A 596 -5.80 14.45 21.22
N ILE A 597 -6.24 14.48 22.49
CA ILE A 597 -7.10 15.55 23.02
C ILE A 597 -6.39 16.90 22.91
N LEU A 598 -5.12 16.99 23.33
CA LEU A 598 -4.34 18.23 23.22
C LEU A 598 -4.17 18.69 21.78
N VAL A 599 -3.88 17.76 20.86
CA VAL A 599 -3.82 18.07 19.42
C VAL A 599 -5.18 18.60 18.96
N CYS A 600 -6.29 17.99 19.39
CA CYS A 600 -7.62 18.45 19.01
C CYS A 600 -7.94 19.87 19.54
N LEU A 601 -7.44 20.22 20.73
CA LEU A 601 -7.67 21.53 21.37
C LEU A 601 -6.75 22.64 20.85
N LEU A 602 -5.48 22.32 20.53
CA LEU A 602 -4.45 23.29 20.17
C LEU A 602 -4.45 23.64 18.68
N MET A 603 -4.98 22.77 17.83
CA MET A 603 -5.02 23.01 16.39
C MET A 603 -6.00 24.15 16.07
N LYS A 604 -5.44 25.31 15.68
CA LYS A 604 -6.20 26.49 15.27
C LYS A 604 -7.08 26.17 14.06
N LYS A 605 -8.24 26.84 13.96
CA LYS A 605 -9.21 26.75 12.84
C LYS A 605 -8.61 27.03 11.44
N GLU A 606 -7.37 27.50 11.37
CA GLU A 606 -6.67 27.94 10.15
C GLU A 606 -5.90 26.79 9.46
N ASN A 607 -5.59 25.67 10.14
CA ASN A 607 -4.87 24.52 9.55
C ASN A 607 -5.82 23.36 9.20
N ARG A 608 -6.89 23.65 8.44
CA ARG A 608 -7.98 22.69 8.14
C ARG A 608 -7.54 21.50 7.26
N SER A 609 -6.62 21.73 6.32
CA SER A 609 -6.08 20.68 5.43
C SER A 609 -5.30 19.59 6.17
N ASP A 610 -4.68 19.94 7.30
CA ASP A 610 -3.93 18.99 8.11
C ASP A 610 -4.83 18.00 8.85
N TRP A 611 -6.07 18.37 9.15
CA TRP A 611 -6.96 17.55 9.97
C TRP A 611 -7.36 16.22 9.34
N ALA A 612 -7.53 16.17 8.03
CA ALA A 612 -7.75 14.93 7.30
C ALA A 612 -6.70 13.86 7.62
N ARG A 613 -5.48 14.30 7.97
CA ARG A 613 -4.33 13.45 8.31
C ARG A 613 -4.44 12.87 9.72
N TYR A 614 -5.08 13.56 10.67
CA TYR A 614 -5.23 13.11 12.06
C TYR A 614 -6.48 12.22 12.27
N ILE A 615 -7.50 12.39 11.44
CA ILE A 615 -8.80 11.70 11.55
C ILE A 615 -8.66 10.17 11.71
N PRO A 616 -7.87 9.44 10.89
CA PRO A 616 -7.75 7.99 11.02
C PRO A 616 -7.15 7.55 12.37
N HIS A 617 -6.23 8.34 12.93
CA HIS A 617 -5.60 8.04 14.21
C HIS A 617 -6.56 8.30 15.37
N CYS A 618 -7.34 9.39 15.31
CA CYS A 618 -8.39 9.66 16.28
C CYS A 618 -9.46 8.55 16.27
N TYR A 619 -9.89 8.10 15.09
CA TYR A 619 -10.84 6.98 14.97
C TYR A 619 -10.27 5.66 15.51
N SER A 620 -8.99 5.36 15.25
CA SER A 620 -8.36 4.14 15.77
C SER A 620 -8.36 4.10 17.30
N VAL A 621 -8.19 5.25 17.97
CA VAL A 621 -8.18 5.34 19.44
C VAL A 621 -9.60 5.48 20.00
N ALA A 622 -10.52 6.09 19.27
CA ALA A 622 -11.92 6.24 19.66
C ALA A 622 -12.69 4.92 19.66
N ASN A 623 -12.43 4.03 18.69
CA ASN A 623 -13.17 2.77 18.52
C ASN A 623 -12.62 1.58 19.34
N GLU A 624 -11.55 1.78 20.12
CA GLU A 624 -10.94 0.73 20.95
C GLU A 624 -11.54 0.69 22.37
N ASP A 625 -12.85 0.40 22.43
CA ASP A 625 -13.65 0.32 23.68
C ASP A 625 -13.08 -0.66 24.73
N ALA A 626 -12.34 -1.69 24.29
CA ALA A 626 -11.80 -2.73 25.17
C ALA A 626 -10.60 -2.28 26.03
N LEU A 627 -9.96 -1.14 25.71
CA LEU A 627 -8.73 -0.66 26.35
C LEU A 627 -8.94 0.62 27.18
N SER A 628 -10.10 1.28 27.06
CA SER A 628 -10.40 2.51 27.78
C SER A 628 -10.66 2.25 29.27
N MET A 629 -9.70 2.57 30.14
CA MET A 629 -9.91 2.56 31.59
C MET A 629 -10.49 3.88 32.13
N SER A 630 -10.22 5.01 31.48
CA SER A 630 -10.82 6.29 31.85
C SER A 630 -11.97 6.55 30.89
N VAL A 631 -13.16 6.22 31.35
CA VAL A 631 -14.42 6.60 30.70
C VAL A 631 -14.41 8.13 30.46
N SER A 632 -13.82 8.91 31.38
CA SER A 632 -13.62 10.36 31.25
C SER A 632 -12.65 10.77 30.13
N ALA A 633 -11.48 10.14 29.99
CA ALA A 633 -10.53 10.50 28.92
C ALA A 633 -11.07 10.13 27.54
N THR A 634 -11.74 8.99 27.43
CA THR A 634 -12.41 8.55 26.20
C THR A 634 -13.55 9.50 25.85
N TRP A 635 -14.33 9.91 26.85
CA TRP A 635 -15.35 10.93 26.70
C TRP A 635 -14.79 12.27 26.21
N HIS A 636 -13.70 12.79 26.81
CA HIS A 636 -13.06 14.02 26.37
C HIS A 636 -12.48 13.94 24.94
N LEU A 637 -11.96 12.76 24.54
CA LEU A 637 -11.48 12.54 23.18
C LEU A 637 -12.64 12.57 22.18
N LEU A 638 -13.70 11.82 22.44
CA LEU A 638 -14.87 11.75 21.56
C LEU A 638 -15.56 13.12 21.42
N THR A 639 -15.68 13.88 22.51
CA THR A 639 -16.29 15.23 22.48
C THR A 639 -15.43 16.23 21.72
N SER A 640 -14.13 16.27 22.00
CA SER A 640 -13.19 17.16 21.31
C SER A 640 -13.16 16.85 19.81
N PHE A 641 -13.10 15.57 19.46
CA PHE A 641 -13.05 15.13 18.06
C PHE A 641 -14.38 15.38 17.34
N SER A 642 -15.53 15.14 17.98
CA SER A 642 -16.86 15.51 17.45
C SER A 642 -16.97 17.00 17.16
N ASN A 643 -16.48 17.86 18.06
CA ASN A 643 -16.51 19.31 17.86
C ASN A 643 -15.64 19.72 16.67
N THR A 644 -14.45 19.15 16.56
CA THR A 644 -13.57 19.35 15.41
C THR A 644 -14.24 18.95 14.10
N LEU A 645 -14.85 17.77 14.02
CA LEU A 645 -15.51 17.29 12.79
C LEU A 645 -16.71 18.16 12.42
N SER A 646 -17.46 18.64 13.42
CA SER A 646 -18.54 19.60 13.20
C SER A 646 -18.01 20.92 12.61
N LEU A 647 -16.90 21.45 13.12
CA LEU A 647 -16.24 22.64 12.56
C LEU A 647 -15.70 22.45 11.13
N MET A 648 -15.48 21.21 10.70
CA MET A 648 -15.09 20.86 9.31
C MET A 648 -16.27 20.65 8.37
N GLY A 649 -17.50 20.73 8.88
CA GLY A 649 -18.69 20.39 8.10
C GLY A 649 -18.89 18.88 7.90
N LEU A 650 -18.09 18.02 8.55
CA LEU A 650 -18.26 16.57 8.55
C LEU A 650 -19.33 16.17 9.57
N ARG A 651 -20.57 16.67 9.36
CA ARG A 651 -21.66 16.62 10.33
C ARG A 651 -22.06 15.20 10.74
N LYS A 652 -22.03 14.23 9.80
CA LYS A 652 -22.43 12.83 10.06
C LYS A 652 -21.45 12.11 10.96
N ALA A 653 -20.17 12.27 10.65
CA ALA A 653 -19.06 11.75 11.43
C ALA A 653 -19.04 12.35 12.85
N ALA A 654 -19.32 13.65 12.96
CA ALA A 654 -19.50 14.32 14.24
C ALA A 654 -20.69 13.74 15.04
N PHE A 655 -21.84 13.53 14.39
CA PHE A 655 -23.02 12.95 15.02
C PHE A 655 -22.77 11.54 15.58
N ASP A 656 -22.13 10.66 14.80
CA ASP A 656 -21.83 9.29 15.22
C ASP A 656 -20.91 9.27 16.45
N LEU A 657 -19.89 10.12 16.48
CA LEU A 657 -18.99 10.26 17.63
C LEU A 657 -19.69 10.88 18.84
N CYS A 658 -20.57 11.86 18.63
CA CYS A 658 -21.36 12.47 19.70
C CYS A 658 -22.24 11.42 20.39
N ARG A 659 -22.88 10.54 19.61
CA ARG A 659 -23.68 9.41 20.13
C ARG A 659 -22.82 8.38 20.87
N GLN A 660 -21.59 8.11 20.40
CA GLN A 660 -20.65 7.26 21.13
C GLN A 660 -20.24 7.91 22.46
N ALA A 661 -19.95 9.22 22.45
CA ALA A 661 -19.60 9.98 23.64
C ALA A 661 -20.73 9.98 24.67
N GLU A 662 -21.99 10.08 24.22
CA GLU A 662 -23.17 10.01 25.08
C GLU A 662 -23.26 8.65 25.79
N ARG A 663 -23.13 7.53 25.05
CA ARG A 663 -23.15 6.18 25.62
C ARG A 663 -22.06 5.99 26.69
N VAL A 664 -20.86 6.48 26.40
CA VAL A 664 -19.72 6.45 27.33
C VAL A 664 -19.97 7.36 28.54
N GLY A 665 -20.53 8.56 28.33
CA GLY A 665 -20.85 9.53 29.38
C GLY A 665 -21.94 9.06 30.34
N MET A 666 -22.93 8.28 29.85
CA MET A 666 -23.97 7.67 30.69
C MET A 666 -23.39 6.68 31.73
N ALA A 667 -22.18 6.16 31.52
CA ALA A 667 -21.50 5.31 32.49
C ALA A 667 -20.74 6.08 33.60
N ILE A 668 -20.58 7.41 33.48
CA ILE A 668 -19.81 8.27 34.43
C ILE A 668 -20.73 9.03 35.40
N ILE A 669 -21.99 8.64 35.53
CA ILE A 669 -23.01 9.52 36.11
C ILE A 669 -22.77 9.84 37.61
N ASP A 670 -22.35 11.08 37.84
CA ASP A 670 -22.91 11.98 38.85
C ASP A 670 -23.38 13.25 38.09
N LEU A 671 -24.70 13.41 37.96
CA LEU A 671 -25.45 14.26 36.99
C LEU A 671 -25.32 15.79 37.19
N LYS A 672 -24.14 16.31 37.55
CA LYS A 672 -23.95 17.74 37.89
C LYS A 672 -22.82 18.46 37.16
N SER A 673 -22.07 17.81 36.27
CA SER A 673 -20.96 18.48 35.58
C SER A 673 -21.45 19.35 34.41
N THR A 674 -20.93 20.58 34.32
CA THR A 674 -21.12 21.51 33.19
C THR A 674 -20.75 20.88 31.83
N ASP A 675 -19.84 19.90 31.87
CA ASP A 675 -19.29 19.21 30.71
C ASP A 675 -20.31 18.29 30.01
N GLN A 676 -21.16 17.57 30.78
CA GLN A 676 -22.23 16.75 30.21
C GLN A 676 -23.30 17.62 29.54
N ILE A 677 -23.53 18.81 30.08
CA ILE A 677 -24.52 19.74 29.52
C ILE A 677 -24.05 20.34 28.20
N ALA A 678 -22.76 20.66 28.07
CA ALA A 678 -22.17 21.07 26.80
C ALA A 678 -22.32 19.97 25.72
N LEU A 679 -22.18 18.70 26.09
CA LEU A 679 -22.39 17.58 25.16
C LEU A 679 -23.85 17.45 24.72
N MET A 680 -24.82 17.53 25.64
CA MET A 680 -26.25 17.49 25.29
C MET A 680 -26.62 18.63 24.32
N LEU A 681 -26.04 19.83 24.52
CA LEU A 681 -26.18 20.93 23.57
C LEU A 681 -25.62 20.59 22.18
N HIS A 682 -24.42 20.01 22.11
CA HIS A 682 -23.83 19.59 20.84
C HIS A 682 -24.61 18.46 20.17
N HIS A 683 -25.14 17.52 20.94
CA HIS A 683 -25.98 16.44 20.42
C HIS A 683 -27.28 17.01 19.83
N ALA A 684 -27.92 17.94 20.54
CA ALA A 684 -29.12 18.62 20.05
C ALA A 684 -28.85 19.40 18.76
N TRP A 685 -27.74 20.15 18.67
CA TRP A 685 -27.37 20.84 17.43
C TRP A 685 -27.12 19.87 16.28
N SER A 686 -26.45 18.76 16.54
CA SER A 686 -26.25 17.73 15.53
C SER A 686 -27.59 17.14 15.09
N LEU A 687 -28.51 16.85 16.02
CA LEU A 687 -29.85 16.38 15.67
C LEU A 687 -30.62 17.39 14.83
N MET A 688 -30.52 18.69 15.12
CA MET A 688 -31.10 19.76 14.31
C MET A 688 -30.51 19.75 12.88
N ASP A 689 -29.19 19.60 12.77
CA ASP A 689 -28.48 19.50 11.48
C ASP A 689 -28.87 18.27 10.66
N PHE A 690 -29.47 17.24 11.28
CA PHE A 690 -29.99 16.04 10.59
C PHE A 690 -31.52 16.06 10.42
N GLY A 691 -32.18 17.18 10.75
CA GLY A 691 -33.64 17.32 10.66
C GLY A 691 -34.42 16.60 11.77
N HIS A 692 -33.76 16.07 12.81
CA HIS A 692 -34.40 15.43 13.96
C HIS A 692 -34.83 16.46 15.02
N PHE A 693 -35.70 17.39 14.63
CA PHE A 693 -36.08 18.52 15.48
C PHE A 693 -36.77 18.13 16.79
N ASP A 694 -37.62 17.10 16.80
CA ASP A 694 -38.35 16.67 18.01
C ASP A 694 -37.42 16.18 19.12
N LYS A 695 -36.44 15.35 18.76
CA LYS A 695 -35.43 14.84 19.71
C LYS A 695 -34.51 15.95 20.16
N ALA A 696 -34.13 16.86 19.26
CA ALA A 696 -33.31 18.00 19.63
C ALA A 696 -34.01 18.92 20.63
N GLU A 697 -35.32 19.12 20.46
CA GLU A 697 -36.13 19.93 21.37
C GLU A 697 -36.22 19.29 22.76
N GLU A 698 -36.51 17.98 22.83
CA GLU A 698 -36.55 17.23 24.09
C GLU A 698 -35.26 17.42 24.89
N ILE A 699 -34.11 17.26 24.22
CA ILE A 699 -32.80 17.43 24.84
C ILE A 699 -32.56 18.87 25.25
N LEU A 700 -32.88 19.85 24.41
CA LEU A 700 -32.68 21.26 24.74
C LEU A 700 -33.57 21.73 25.90
N GLN A 701 -34.80 21.23 26.00
CA GLN A 701 -35.71 21.49 27.12
C GLN A 701 -35.19 20.85 28.41
N GLU A 702 -34.71 19.60 28.34
CA GLU A 702 -34.06 18.92 29.47
C GLU A 702 -32.83 19.70 29.95
N VAL A 703 -31.95 20.09 29.03
CA VAL A 703 -30.78 20.93 29.30
C VAL A 703 -31.19 22.25 29.95
N LEU A 704 -32.22 22.91 29.43
CA LEU A 704 -32.68 24.19 29.94
C LEU A 704 -33.21 24.06 31.38
N SER A 705 -34.03 23.04 31.65
CA SER A 705 -34.54 22.77 33.01
C SER A 705 -33.40 22.53 34.00
N ARG A 706 -32.36 21.80 33.57
CA ARG A 706 -31.15 21.52 34.38
C ARG A 706 -30.35 22.80 34.62
N HIS A 707 -30.12 23.61 33.59
CA HIS A 707 -29.43 24.89 33.69
C HIS A 707 -30.15 25.87 34.64
N GLU A 708 -31.47 25.99 34.53
CA GLU A 708 -32.25 26.89 35.38
C GLU A 708 -32.26 26.43 36.85
N SER A 709 -32.13 25.13 37.12
CA SER A 709 -32.08 24.56 38.48
C SER A 709 -30.70 24.60 39.16
N VAL A 710 -29.60 24.48 38.40
CA VAL A 710 -28.23 24.34 38.95
C VAL A 710 -27.40 25.61 38.83
N ILE A 711 -27.55 26.37 37.75
CA ILE A 711 -26.59 27.39 37.28
C ILE A 711 -27.21 28.81 37.31
N GLY A 712 -28.54 28.90 37.19
CA GLY A 712 -29.28 30.16 37.28
C GLY A 712 -29.62 30.77 35.92
N LYS A 713 -30.65 31.65 35.90
CA LYS A 713 -31.29 32.14 34.67
C LYS A 713 -30.43 33.06 33.80
N HIS A 714 -29.38 33.67 34.37
CA HIS A 714 -28.59 34.74 33.74
C HIS A 714 -27.16 34.33 33.37
N GLN A 715 -26.80 33.04 33.49
CA GLN A 715 -25.47 32.57 33.15
C GLN A 715 -25.34 32.23 31.65
N SER A 716 -24.15 32.44 31.09
CA SER A 716 -23.81 32.27 29.67
C SER A 716 -24.29 30.95 29.03
N LEU A 717 -24.22 29.82 29.75
CA LEU A 717 -24.68 28.52 29.24
C LEU A 717 -26.22 28.44 29.09
N THR A 718 -26.96 29.09 29.98
CA THR A 718 -28.43 29.20 29.91
C THR A 718 -28.84 30.03 28.70
N ILE A 719 -28.14 31.15 28.46
CA ILE A 719 -28.33 32.02 27.28
C ILE A 719 -28.09 31.22 26.00
N ARG A 720 -26.98 30.47 25.93
CA ARG A 720 -26.63 29.60 24.80
C ARG A 720 -27.68 28.51 24.53
N THR A 721 -28.26 27.93 25.59
CA THR A 721 -29.32 26.91 25.46
C THR A 721 -30.60 27.51 24.89
N LYS A 722 -31.05 28.66 25.41
CA LYS A 722 -32.25 29.34 24.89
C LYS A 722 -32.05 29.83 23.46
N GLY A 723 -30.84 30.28 23.11
CA GLY A 723 -30.47 30.57 21.72
C GLY A 723 -30.56 29.33 20.82
N GLY A 724 -30.14 28.16 21.31
CA GLY A 724 -30.31 26.87 20.62
C GLY A 724 -31.78 26.51 20.35
N LEU A 725 -32.66 26.70 21.35
CA LEU A 725 -34.11 26.52 21.17
C LEU A 725 -34.68 27.50 20.14
N ALA A 726 -34.28 28.77 20.20
CA ALA A 726 -34.72 29.76 19.21
C ALA A 726 -34.27 29.39 17.78
N MET A 727 -33.07 28.83 17.62
CA MET A 727 -32.59 28.31 16.35
C MET A 727 -33.40 27.09 15.88
N LEU A 728 -33.77 26.19 16.79
CA LEU A 728 -34.61 25.03 16.49
C LEU A 728 -35.99 25.45 15.98
N LEU A 729 -36.65 26.39 16.67
CA LEU A 729 -37.92 26.97 16.24
C LEU A 729 -37.80 27.60 14.83
N ARG A 730 -36.67 28.26 14.53
CA ARG A 730 -36.43 28.81 13.20
C ARG A 730 -36.31 27.72 12.14
N MET A 731 -35.57 26.65 12.40
CA MET A 731 -35.38 25.54 11.45
C MET A 731 -36.67 24.77 11.18
N ARG A 732 -37.60 24.74 12.15
CA ARG A 732 -38.97 24.21 11.97
C ARG A 732 -39.93 25.16 11.24
N GLY A 733 -39.51 26.37 10.88
CA GLY A 733 -40.41 27.35 10.24
C GLY A 733 -41.28 28.16 11.20
N GLN A 734 -41.16 27.95 12.52
CA GLN A 734 -41.85 28.73 13.55
C GLN A 734 -41.14 30.09 13.76
N HIS A 735 -41.01 30.87 12.69
CA HIS A 735 -40.16 32.06 12.65
C HIS A 735 -40.59 33.16 13.63
N ARG A 736 -41.89 33.28 13.93
CA ARG A 736 -42.41 34.25 14.92
C ARG A 736 -42.05 33.87 16.35
N GLU A 737 -42.23 32.59 16.71
CA GLU A 737 -41.88 32.08 18.04
C GLU A 737 -40.36 32.15 18.25
N SER A 738 -39.59 31.81 17.21
CA SER A 738 -38.14 32.00 17.18
C SER A 738 -37.75 33.46 17.38
N GLU A 739 -38.38 34.42 16.68
CA GLU A 739 -38.10 35.85 16.84
C GLU A 739 -38.37 36.31 18.29
N GLN A 740 -39.53 35.95 18.85
CA GLN A 740 -39.90 36.32 20.22
C GLN A 740 -38.88 35.77 21.22
N MET A 741 -38.57 34.47 21.14
CA MET A 741 -37.58 33.85 22.02
C MET A 741 -36.19 34.47 21.85
N THR A 742 -35.77 34.75 20.62
CA THR A 742 -34.47 35.38 20.35
C THR A 742 -34.41 36.77 20.98
N LEU A 743 -35.47 37.58 20.87
CA LEU A 743 -35.53 38.92 21.47
C LEU A 743 -35.46 38.87 22.99
N GLU A 744 -36.22 37.96 23.62
CA GLU A 744 -36.19 37.76 25.07
C GLU A 744 -34.77 37.40 25.56
N VAL A 745 -34.11 36.47 24.87
CA VAL A 745 -32.75 36.02 25.22
C VAL A 745 -31.71 37.09 24.93
N LEU A 746 -31.85 37.82 23.82
CA LEU A 746 -30.96 38.91 23.43
C LEU A 746 -30.97 40.03 24.48
N GLN A 747 -32.14 40.42 24.99
CA GLN A 747 -32.26 41.42 26.07
C GLN A 747 -31.54 40.99 27.35
N VAL A 748 -31.67 39.71 27.72
CA VAL A 748 -30.96 39.14 28.88
C VAL A 748 -29.44 39.11 28.62
N SER A 749 -29.02 38.74 27.42
CA SER A 749 -27.60 38.68 27.03
C SER A 749 -26.97 40.08 27.01
N GLU A 750 -27.64 41.08 26.45
CA GLU A 750 -27.16 42.45 26.40
C GLU A 750 -26.97 43.05 27.80
N SER A 751 -27.88 42.74 28.74
CA SER A 751 -27.78 43.22 30.12
C SER A 751 -26.74 42.47 30.95
N ALA A 752 -26.52 41.18 30.71
CA ALA A 752 -25.62 40.35 31.49
C ALA A 752 -24.17 40.34 30.97
N LEU A 753 -23.97 40.26 29.65
CA LEU A 753 -22.66 40.08 29.00
C LEU A 753 -22.21 41.33 28.23
N GLY A 754 -23.15 42.22 27.89
CA GLY A 754 -22.90 43.40 27.08
C GLY A 754 -23.12 43.17 25.58
N LYS A 755 -23.19 44.27 24.83
CA LYS A 755 -23.53 44.29 23.39
C LYS A 755 -22.43 43.80 22.46
N GLU A 756 -21.20 43.79 22.92
CA GLU A 756 -20.00 43.39 22.15
C GLU A 756 -19.53 41.98 22.52
N ASP A 757 -20.19 41.31 23.46
CA ASP A 757 -19.91 39.92 23.78
C ASP A 757 -20.24 39.01 22.60
N GLU A 758 -19.40 38.00 22.37
CA GLU A 758 -19.52 37.08 21.24
C GLU A 758 -20.90 36.39 21.20
N GLN A 759 -21.45 36.01 22.36
CA GLN A 759 -22.76 35.35 22.43
C GLN A 759 -23.90 36.31 22.09
N THR A 760 -23.83 37.55 22.58
CA THR A 760 -24.80 38.59 22.24
C THR A 760 -24.79 38.89 20.74
N LEU A 761 -23.59 38.93 20.12
CA LEU A 761 -23.46 39.14 18.68
C LEU A 761 -24.02 37.95 17.88
N LEU A 762 -23.78 36.71 18.31
CA LEU A 762 -24.39 35.52 17.70
C LEU A 762 -25.92 35.51 17.80
N LEU A 763 -26.48 35.93 18.94
CA LEU A 763 -27.93 36.09 19.11
C LEU A 763 -28.49 37.19 18.21
N THR A 764 -27.74 38.28 18.03
CA THR A 764 -28.10 39.35 17.09
C THR A 764 -28.17 38.81 15.66
N ILE A 765 -27.19 37.98 15.26
CA ILE A 765 -27.18 37.28 13.96
C ILE A 765 -28.38 36.33 13.82
N LEU A 766 -28.70 35.55 14.86
CA LEU A 766 -29.88 34.68 14.86
C LEU A 766 -31.17 35.49 14.67
N HIS A 767 -31.28 36.63 15.35
CA HIS A 767 -32.43 37.52 15.22
C HIS A 767 -32.59 38.04 13.79
N TYR A 768 -31.49 38.48 13.15
CA TYR A 768 -31.50 38.86 11.74
C TYR A 768 -32.04 37.75 10.85
N PHE A 769 -31.56 36.52 11.04
CA PHE A 769 -32.02 35.39 10.24
C PHE A 769 -33.50 35.06 10.46
N SER A 770 -34.04 35.24 11.66
CA SER A 770 -35.47 35.09 11.92
C SER A 770 -36.29 36.18 11.21
N LEU A 771 -35.84 37.44 11.23
CA LEU A 771 -36.49 38.54 10.49
C LEU A 771 -36.45 38.35 8.97
N VAL A 772 -35.31 37.89 8.43
CA VAL A 772 -35.16 37.52 7.01
C VAL A 772 -36.16 36.44 6.62
N SER A 773 -36.36 35.44 7.50
CA SER A 773 -37.31 34.34 7.26
C SER A 773 -38.77 34.81 7.30
N LEU A 774 -39.05 35.93 7.98
CA LEU A 774 -40.35 36.61 7.98
C LEU A 774 -40.53 37.60 6.82
N GLY A 775 -39.51 37.79 5.97
CA GLY A 775 -39.53 38.75 4.86
C GLY A 775 -39.40 40.21 5.28
N ARG A 776 -39.03 40.50 6.53
CA ARG A 776 -38.90 41.87 7.08
C ARG A 776 -37.53 42.48 6.76
N TYR A 777 -37.21 42.60 5.47
CA TYR A 777 -35.86 43.02 5.01
C TYR A 777 -35.50 44.46 5.36
N GLU A 778 -36.47 45.37 5.41
CA GLU A 778 -36.25 46.78 5.78
C GLU A 778 -35.77 46.92 7.24
N GLU A 779 -36.33 46.12 8.14
CA GLU A 779 -35.91 46.11 9.55
C GLU A 779 -34.51 45.54 9.72
N VAL A 780 -34.21 44.47 8.97
CA VAL A 780 -32.87 43.88 8.92
C VAL A 780 -31.84 44.88 8.41
N GLU A 781 -32.14 45.61 7.32
CA GLU A 781 -31.27 46.65 6.76
C GLU A 781 -30.96 47.73 7.79
N LYS A 782 -31.98 48.31 8.42
CA LYS A 782 -31.81 49.36 9.44
C LYS A 782 -30.97 48.89 10.62
N MET A 783 -31.28 47.72 11.17
CA MET A 783 -30.59 47.16 12.33
C MET A 783 -29.14 46.73 11.99
N ALA A 784 -28.93 46.10 10.82
CA ALA A 784 -27.61 45.68 10.37
C ALA A 784 -26.71 46.89 10.09
N ARG A 785 -27.25 47.98 9.54
CA ARG A 785 -26.51 49.25 9.35
C ARG A 785 -26.05 49.84 10.68
N GLN A 786 -26.94 49.94 11.67
CA GLN A 786 -26.59 50.43 13.02
C GLN A 786 -25.55 49.53 13.71
N SER A 787 -25.70 48.21 13.57
CA SER A 787 -24.75 47.26 14.16
C SER A 787 -23.40 47.30 13.46
N LEU A 788 -23.37 47.46 12.14
CA LEU A 788 -22.15 47.57 11.35
C LEU A 788 -21.37 48.83 11.74
N GLU A 789 -22.03 50.00 11.82
CA GLU A 789 -21.40 51.25 12.24
C GLU A 789 -20.76 51.12 13.64
N ARG A 790 -21.49 50.50 14.57
CA ARG A 790 -20.99 50.25 15.93
C ARG A 790 -19.76 49.33 15.92
N LEU A 791 -19.85 48.18 15.25
CA LEU A 791 -18.79 47.16 15.21
C LEU A 791 -17.54 47.64 14.46
N GLN A 792 -17.70 48.48 13.44
CA GLN A 792 -16.57 49.14 12.76
C GLN A 792 -15.82 50.08 13.70
N GLY A 793 -16.54 50.77 14.59
CA GLY A 793 -15.92 51.65 15.60
C GLY A 793 -15.25 50.90 16.76
N THR A 794 -15.78 49.74 17.17
CA THR A 794 -15.29 48.98 18.33
C THR A 794 -14.26 47.91 17.96
N LEU A 795 -14.60 47.02 17.03
CA LEU A 795 -13.78 45.84 16.66
C LEU A 795 -12.94 46.07 15.40
N GLY A 796 -13.27 47.11 14.62
CA GLY A 796 -12.62 47.43 13.36
C GLY A 796 -13.22 46.71 12.14
N GLU A 797 -12.89 47.20 10.94
CA GLU A 797 -13.42 46.67 9.67
C GLU A 797 -12.93 45.25 9.33
N GLN A 798 -11.77 44.83 9.86
CA GLN A 798 -11.15 43.53 9.57
C GLN A 798 -11.67 42.41 10.47
N HIS A 799 -12.49 42.71 11.48
CA HIS A 799 -12.97 41.72 12.42
C HIS A 799 -14.03 40.79 11.79
N LYS A 800 -13.97 39.49 12.09
CA LYS A 800 -14.83 38.46 11.47
C LYS A 800 -16.33 38.76 11.60
N ILE A 801 -16.76 39.22 12.77
CA ILE A 801 -18.18 39.58 13.00
C ILE A 801 -18.58 40.83 12.23
N THR A 802 -17.67 41.80 12.06
CA THR A 802 -17.92 43.00 11.25
C THR A 802 -18.14 42.63 9.78
N LEU A 803 -17.30 41.72 9.24
CA LEU A 803 -17.48 41.18 7.89
C LEU A 803 -18.78 40.40 7.73
N GLN A 804 -19.16 39.60 8.72
CA GLN A 804 -20.46 38.91 8.73
C GLN A 804 -21.62 39.90 8.68
N MET A 805 -21.52 41.00 9.43
CA MET A 805 -22.54 42.06 9.42
C MET A 805 -22.63 42.78 8.07
N MET A 806 -21.50 43.03 7.41
CA MET A 806 -21.47 43.55 6.03
C MET A 806 -22.21 42.60 5.08
N ASN A 807 -22.00 41.29 5.20
CA ASN A 807 -22.67 40.31 4.34
C ASN A 807 -24.19 40.26 4.59
N ILE A 808 -24.62 40.31 5.86
CA ILE A 808 -26.05 40.37 6.21
C ILE A 808 -26.72 41.60 5.61
N LEU A 809 -26.08 42.78 5.74
CA LEU A 809 -26.57 44.03 5.15
C LEU A 809 -26.61 43.97 3.62
N ALA A 810 -25.56 43.44 2.98
CA ALA A 810 -25.54 43.29 1.53
C ALA A 810 -26.67 42.36 1.03
N SER A 811 -26.92 41.27 1.74
CA SER A 811 -28.00 40.34 1.42
C SER A 811 -29.38 40.98 1.56
N SER A 812 -29.65 41.77 2.60
CA SER A 812 -30.94 42.45 2.76
C SER A 812 -31.14 43.55 1.71
N LEU A 813 -30.10 44.34 1.40
CA LEU A 813 -30.12 45.31 0.31
C LEU A 813 -30.43 44.65 -1.05
N GLY A 814 -29.85 43.47 -1.32
CA GLY A 814 -30.16 42.69 -2.52
C GLY A 814 -31.64 42.30 -2.61
N LYS A 815 -32.26 41.86 -1.51
CA LYS A 815 -33.69 41.55 -1.46
C LYS A 815 -34.58 42.78 -1.61
N LEU A 816 -34.12 43.96 -1.18
CA LEU A 816 -34.76 45.26 -1.41
C LEU A 816 -34.50 45.81 -2.82
N GLN A 817 -33.85 45.04 -3.70
CA GLN A 817 -33.47 45.42 -5.08
C GLN A 817 -32.52 46.62 -5.17
N GLN A 818 -31.83 46.95 -4.08
CA GLN A 818 -30.78 47.97 -4.03
C GLN A 818 -29.43 47.36 -4.44
N PHE A 819 -29.38 46.82 -5.66
CA PHE A 819 -28.28 45.98 -6.13
C PHE A 819 -26.91 46.68 -6.19
N HIS A 820 -26.88 48.00 -6.41
CA HIS A 820 -25.63 48.75 -6.47
C HIS A 820 -24.90 48.75 -5.13
N GLU A 821 -25.56 49.20 -4.07
CA GLU A 821 -24.99 49.23 -2.71
C GLU A 821 -24.72 47.80 -2.21
N ALA A 822 -25.63 46.86 -2.47
CA ALA A 822 -25.45 45.46 -2.11
C ALA A 822 -24.17 44.86 -2.72
N LYS A 823 -23.93 45.11 -4.02
CA LYS A 823 -22.75 44.64 -4.74
C LYS A 823 -21.47 45.26 -4.20
N GLU A 824 -21.43 46.59 -4.02
CA GLU A 824 -20.24 47.27 -3.50
C GLU A 824 -19.86 46.78 -2.10
N LEU A 825 -20.85 46.65 -1.22
CA LEU A 825 -20.63 46.21 0.15
C LEU A 825 -20.15 44.75 0.20
N SER A 826 -20.77 43.85 -0.58
CA SER A 826 -20.37 42.44 -0.65
C SER A 826 -18.97 42.27 -1.27
N GLN A 827 -18.65 43.03 -2.33
CA GLN A 827 -17.29 43.06 -2.90
C GLN A 827 -16.25 43.60 -1.92
N LYS A 828 -16.61 44.58 -1.07
CA LYS A 828 -15.73 45.05 0.01
C LYS A 828 -15.49 43.93 1.03
N ALA A 829 -16.54 43.24 1.47
CA ALA A 829 -16.42 42.13 2.43
C ALA A 829 -15.53 41.00 1.90
N VAL A 830 -15.73 40.56 0.65
CA VAL A 830 -14.90 39.52 -0.01
C VAL A 830 -13.43 39.95 -0.11
N ARG A 831 -13.15 41.21 -0.50
CA ARG A 831 -11.76 41.69 -0.61
C ARG A 831 -11.05 41.68 0.75
N ILE A 832 -11.73 42.14 1.80
CA ILE A 832 -11.14 42.16 3.15
C ILE A 832 -10.98 40.72 3.67
N SER A 833 -11.96 39.84 3.45
CA SER A 833 -11.87 38.45 3.90
C SER A 833 -10.76 37.67 3.20
N LYS A 834 -10.57 37.85 1.87
CA LYS A 834 -9.44 37.27 1.13
C LYS A 834 -8.09 37.70 1.74
N LEU A 835 -7.96 38.96 2.19
CA LEU A 835 -6.73 39.49 2.78
C LEU A 835 -6.49 39.02 4.22
N VAL A 836 -7.54 38.93 5.03
CA VAL A 836 -7.43 38.65 6.48
C VAL A 836 -7.52 37.16 6.80
N LEU A 837 -8.39 36.42 6.10
CA LEU A 837 -8.69 35.00 6.36
C LEU A 837 -8.04 34.07 5.33
N GLY A 838 -7.73 34.58 4.14
CA GLY A 838 -7.26 33.80 2.99
C GLY A 838 -8.37 33.51 1.99
N GLU A 839 -7.97 33.13 0.77
CA GLU A 839 -8.90 32.89 -0.35
C GLU A 839 -9.75 31.64 -0.16
N GLU A 840 -9.18 30.62 0.48
CA GLU A 840 -9.81 29.31 0.69
C GLU A 840 -10.50 29.16 2.06
N ASP A 841 -10.55 30.24 2.86
CA ASP A 841 -11.27 30.17 4.14
C ASP A 841 -12.79 30.05 3.89
N PRO A 842 -13.50 29.13 4.57
CA PRO A 842 -14.92 28.92 4.34
C PRO A 842 -15.79 30.17 4.54
N MET A 843 -15.40 31.12 5.42
CA MET A 843 -16.14 32.38 5.54
C MET A 843 -15.92 33.28 4.31
N THR A 844 -14.71 33.29 3.74
CA THR A 844 -14.44 33.96 2.46
C THR A 844 -15.26 33.34 1.34
N LEU A 845 -15.30 32.01 1.24
CA LEU A 845 -16.09 31.29 0.23
C LEU A 845 -17.59 31.58 0.39
N GLN A 846 -18.11 31.60 1.61
CA GLN A 846 -19.50 32.00 1.90
C GLN A 846 -19.81 33.44 1.45
N PHE A 847 -18.86 34.37 1.59
CA PHE A 847 -19.03 35.73 1.10
C PHE A 847 -19.00 35.81 -0.42
N ILE A 848 -18.16 35.00 -1.08
CA ILE A 848 -18.12 34.89 -2.55
C ILE A 848 -19.46 34.34 -3.07
N GLU A 849 -20.02 33.31 -2.44
CA GLU A 849 -21.35 32.79 -2.78
C GLU A 849 -22.45 33.83 -2.59
N SER A 850 -22.41 34.57 -1.48
CA SER A 850 -23.38 35.63 -1.21
C SER A 850 -23.32 36.72 -2.29
N LEU A 851 -22.11 37.09 -2.74
CA LEU A 851 -21.90 37.99 -3.87
C LEU A 851 -22.44 37.39 -5.17
N ALA A 852 -22.14 36.13 -5.47
CA ALA A 852 -22.64 35.44 -6.66
C ALA A 852 -24.17 35.41 -6.72
N ARG A 853 -24.85 35.21 -5.58
CA ARG A 853 -26.31 35.27 -5.48
C ARG A 853 -26.85 36.68 -5.75
N ILE A 854 -26.23 37.73 -5.21
CA ILE A 854 -26.61 39.13 -5.51
C ILE A 854 -26.41 39.43 -7.00
N LEU A 855 -25.35 38.90 -7.62
CA LEU A 855 -25.11 39.02 -9.06
C LEU A 855 -26.16 38.27 -9.89
N CYS A 856 -26.60 37.08 -9.47
CA CYS A 856 -27.71 36.38 -10.09
C CYS A 856 -29.02 37.19 -10.01
N GLU A 857 -29.34 37.75 -8.85
CA GLU A 857 -30.56 38.57 -8.64
C GLU A 857 -30.52 39.86 -9.48
N SER A 858 -29.34 40.44 -9.68
CA SER A 858 -29.13 41.60 -10.56
C SER A 858 -28.95 41.24 -12.05
N LYS A 859 -29.16 39.96 -12.42
CA LYS A 859 -29.06 39.41 -13.79
C LYS A 859 -27.67 39.47 -14.42
N GLN A 860 -26.61 39.56 -13.62
CA GLN A 860 -25.21 39.55 -14.05
C GLN A 860 -24.65 38.11 -14.01
N PHE A 861 -25.27 37.20 -14.76
CA PHE A 861 -25.03 35.76 -14.63
C PHE A 861 -23.61 35.31 -14.99
N LEU A 862 -22.93 35.99 -15.93
CA LEU A 862 -21.54 35.66 -16.30
C LEU A 862 -20.57 35.87 -15.11
N GLN A 863 -20.69 37.01 -14.42
CA GLN A 863 -19.85 37.29 -13.24
C GLN A 863 -20.20 36.36 -12.07
N ALA A 864 -21.48 36.01 -11.93
CA ALA A 864 -21.91 35.05 -10.93
C ALA A 864 -21.34 33.64 -11.18
N GLU A 865 -21.33 33.20 -12.44
CA GLU A 865 -20.80 31.89 -12.84
C GLU A 865 -19.30 31.78 -12.55
N GLU A 866 -18.50 32.78 -12.93
CA GLU A 866 -17.05 32.81 -12.67
C GLU A 866 -16.75 32.69 -11.16
N LEU A 867 -17.39 33.52 -10.33
CA LEU A 867 -17.17 33.52 -8.88
C LEU A 867 -17.68 32.24 -8.20
N SER A 868 -18.87 31.76 -8.58
CA SER A 868 -19.44 30.54 -7.99
C SER A 868 -18.68 29.28 -8.40
N ARG A 869 -18.08 29.25 -9.59
CA ARG A 869 -17.21 28.16 -10.04
C ARG A 869 -15.91 28.10 -9.25
N GLU A 870 -15.24 29.25 -9.06
CA GLU A 870 -14.03 29.35 -8.21
C GLU A 870 -14.34 28.84 -6.79
N ALA A 871 -15.47 29.29 -6.21
CA ALA A 871 -15.88 28.86 -4.87
C ALA A 871 -16.20 27.36 -4.79
N PHE A 872 -16.93 26.82 -5.77
CA PHE A 872 -17.27 25.40 -5.84
C PHE A 872 -16.03 24.51 -5.96
N GLU A 873 -15.11 24.82 -6.88
CA GLU A 873 -13.89 24.05 -7.08
C GLU A 873 -12.97 24.09 -5.84
N ALA A 874 -12.90 25.23 -5.16
CA ALA A 874 -12.19 25.34 -3.89
C ALA A 874 -12.84 24.48 -2.80
N GLN A 875 -14.17 24.56 -2.62
CA GLN A 875 -14.87 23.77 -1.61
C GLN A 875 -14.84 22.27 -1.90
N GLU A 876 -14.97 21.85 -3.16
CA GLU A 876 -14.86 20.45 -3.55
C GLU A 876 -13.48 19.87 -3.20
N ARG A 877 -12.41 20.63 -3.46
CA ARG A 877 -11.05 20.23 -3.12
C ARG A 877 -10.81 20.15 -1.61
N ILE A 878 -11.40 21.07 -0.85
CA ILE A 878 -11.17 21.18 0.61
C ILE A 878 -12.04 20.19 1.39
N PHE A 879 -13.33 20.10 1.07
CA PHE A 879 -14.32 19.37 1.85
C PHE A 879 -14.86 18.10 1.16
N GLY A 880 -14.58 17.94 -0.14
CA GLY A 880 -15.14 16.88 -0.96
C GLY A 880 -16.51 17.23 -1.54
N LYS A 881 -16.92 16.47 -2.56
CA LYS A 881 -18.24 16.63 -3.24
C LYS A 881 -19.45 16.46 -2.32
N GLU A 882 -19.27 15.80 -1.20
CA GLU A 882 -20.34 15.35 -0.29
C GLU A 882 -20.45 16.24 0.95
N ASN A 883 -19.95 17.47 0.92
CA ASN A 883 -20.07 18.43 2.02
C ASN A 883 -21.25 19.40 1.81
N SER A 884 -21.97 19.74 2.89
CA SER A 884 -23.10 20.69 2.86
C SER A 884 -22.74 22.04 2.22
N GLU A 885 -21.57 22.61 2.52
CA GLU A 885 -21.14 23.88 1.92
C GLU A 885 -20.89 23.72 0.41
N THR A 886 -20.24 22.63 -0.02
CA THR A 886 -20.01 22.29 -1.43
C THR A 886 -21.31 22.13 -2.22
N LEU A 887 -22.36 21.61 -1.57
CA LEU A 887 -23.69 21.51 -2.20
C LEU A 887 -24.34 22.89 -2.39
N VAL A 888 -24.15 23.83 -1.46
CA VAL A 888 -24.68 25.21 -1.54
C VAL A 888 -23.97 26.01 -2.65
N SER A 889 -22.65 25.90 -2.78
CA SER A 889 -21.93 26.55 -3.88
C SER A 889 -22.32 25.97 -5.24
N ALA A 890 -22.47 24.65 -5.35
CA ALA A 890 -22.95 23.99 -6.56
C ALA A 890 -24.36 24.46 -6.96
N ASP A 891 -25.28 24.62 -5.99
CA ASP A 891 -26.61 25.18 -6.25
C ASP A 891 -26.55 26.61 -6.80
N THR A 892 -25.66 27.45 -6.24
CA THR A 892 -25.44 28.82 -6.70
C THR A 892 -24.87 28.85 -8.12
N LEU A 893 -23.91 27.98 -8.44
CA LEU A 893 -23.36 27.80 -9.78
C LEU A 893 -24.43 27.35 -10.78
N ALA A 894 -25.25 26.37 -10.40
CA ALA A 894 -26.37 25.90 -11.23
C ALA A 894 -27.41 27.01 -11.47
N CYS A 895 -27.70 27.85 -10.47
CA CYS A 895 -28.55 29.03 -10.64
C CYS A 895 -27.98 30.03 -11.66
N ALA A 896 -26.67 30.29 -11.62
CA ALA A 896 -26.00 31.17 -12.59
C ALA A 896 -26.04 30.59 -14.00
N LEU A 897 -25.75 29.28 -14.16
CA LEU A 897 -25.83 28.57 -15.44
C LEU A 897 -27.24 28.56 -16.03
N SER A 898 -28.27 28.35 -15.19
CA SER A 898 -29.67 28.45 -15.57
C SER A 898 -30.03 29.85 -16.08
N GLY A 899 -29.50 30.91 -15.43
CA GLY A 899 -29.65 32.30 -15.89
C GLY A 899 -29.00 32.58 -17.24
N LEU A 900 -27.93 31.86 -17.59
CA LEU A 900 -27.27 31.90 -18.91
C LEU A 900 -27.98 31.04 -19.98
N GLY A 901 -29.03 30.31 -19.61
CA GLY A 901 -29.72 29.37 -20.51
C GLY A 901 -29.02 28.02 -20.70
N ARG A 902 -27.96 27.73 -19.93
CA ARG A 902 -27.23 26.45 -19.94
C ARG A 902 -27.93 25.43 -19.04
N PHE A 903 -29.18 25.10 -19.38
CA PHE A 903 -30.06 24.31 -18.52
C PHE A 903 -29.60 22.86 -18.29
N LEU A 904 -28.97 22.23 -19.29
CA LEU A 904 -28.49 20.84 -19.16
C LEU A 904 -27.40 20.71 -18.10
N GLU A 905 -26.44 21.65 -18.08
CA GLU A 905 -25.36 21.66 -17.08
C GLU A 905 -25.89 21.99 -15.68
N ALA A 906 -26.82 22.94 -15.58
CA ALA A 906 -27.48 23.26 -14.31
C ALA A 906 -28.29 22.06 -13.77
N GLU A 907 -28.98 21.33 -14.65
CA GLU A 907 -29.73 20.12 -14.28
C GLU A 907 -28.81 19.00 -13.79
N GLU A 908 -27.69 18.74 -14.46
CA GLU A 908 -26.70 17.75 -14.05
C GLU A 908 -26.19 18.04 -12.63
N ILE A 909 -25.77 19.29 -12.36
CA ILE A 909 -25.32 19.71 -11.03
C ILE A 909 -26.41 19.52 -9.98
N HIS A 910 -27.65 19.94 -10.24
CA HIS A 910 -28.74 19.79 -9.27
C HIS A 910 -29.07 18.32 -8.98
N ARG A 911 -29.01 17.43 -9.99
CA ARG A 911 -29.25 15.99 -9.79
C ARG A 911 -28.14 15.33 -9.00
N ASP A 912 -26.89 15.65 -9.31
CA ASP A 912 -25.73 15.16 -8.57
C ASP A 912 -25.78 15.59 -7.11
N ASN A 913 -26.11 16.87 -6.87
CA ASN A 913 -26.29 17.40 -5.52
C ASN A 913 -27.41 16.70 -4.76
N LEU A 914 -28.57 16.48 -5.40
CA LEU A 914 -29.69 15.79 -4.79
C LEU A 914 -29.33 14.34 -4.42
N GLN A 915 -28.62 13.63 -5.30
CA GLN A 915 -28.17 12.27 -5.05
C GLN A 915 -27.09 12.19 -3.95
N ALA A 916 -26.18 13.16 -3.90
CA ALA A 916 -25.20 13.27 -2.83
C ALA A 916 -25.89 13.53 -1.48
N CYS A 917 -26.79 14.52 -1.43
CA CYS A 917 -27.56 14.87 -0.24
C CYS A 917 -28.42 13.68 0.26
N GLN A 918 -29.07 12.94 -0.65
CA GLN A 918 -29.85 11.74 -0.32
C GLN A 918 -28.98 10.65 0.33
N ARG A 919 -27.77 10.41 -0.18
CA ARG A 919 -26.83 9.41 0.38
C ARG A 919 -26.33 9.80 1.77
N LEU A 920 -26.17 11.10 2.02
CA LEU A 920 -25.61 11.61 3.27
C LEU A 920 -26.64 11.70 4.38
N TYR A 921 -27.76 12.36 4.10
CA TYR A 921 -28.75 12.80 5.08
C TYR A 921 -30.09 12.06 5.01
N GLY A 922 -30.32 11.30 3.93
CA GLY A 922 -31.60 10.62 3.66
C GLY A 922 -32.61 11.51 2.93
N GLU A 923 -33.77 10.94 2.63
CA GLU A 923 -34.79 11.57 1.75
C GLU A 923 -35.58 12.70 2.40
N GLU A 924 -35.54 12.81 3.73
CA GLU A 924 -36.36 13.75 4.52
C GLU A 924 -35.56 14.96 5.02
N HIS A 925 -34.33 15.17 4.55
CA HIS A 925 -33.50 16.26 5.03
C HIS A 925 -33.96 17.63 4.48
N PRO A 926 -33.94 18.72 5.28
CA PRO A 926 -34.31 20.07 4.83
C PRO A 926 -33.55 20.55 3.57
N ASP A 927 -32.27 20.22 3.44
CA ASP A 927 -31.47 20.61 2.27
C ASP A 927 -31.93 19.90 0.98
N MET A 928 -32.49 18.69 1.08
CA MET A 928 -33.10 18.00 -0.08
C MET A 928 -34.27 18.80 -0.65
N ILE A 929 -35.08 19.41 0.22
CA ILE A 929 -36.23 20.22 -0.18
C ILE A 929 -35.78 21.45 -0.96
N VAL A 930 -34.73 22.14 -0.48
CA VAL A 930 -34.18 23.33 -1.16
C VAL A 930 -33.63 22.94 -2.54
N LEU A 931 -32.79 21.90 -2.61
CA LEU A 931 -32.21 21.43 -3.88
C LEU A 931 -33.28 20.95 -4.87
N ALA A 932 -34.33 20.28 -4.39
CA ALA A 932 -35.43 19.85 -5.24
C ALA A 932 -36.28 21.01 -5.77
N ILE A 933 -36.46 22.09 -4.98
CA ILE A 933 -37.09 23.35 -5.47
C ILE A 933 -36.22 23.98 -6.57
N SER A 934 -34.90 24.06 -6.37
CA SER A 934 -33.97 24.58 -7.37
C SER A 934 -34.00 23.76 -8.67
N LEU A 935 -33.97 22.42 -8.56
CA LEU A 935 -34.12 21.51 -9.70
C LEU A 935 -35.46 21.72 -10.42
N GLY A 936 -36.57 21.80 -9.68
CA GLY A 936 -37.90 22.06 -10.24
C GLY A 936 -37.97 23.39 -11.00
N SER A 937 -37.34 24.44 -10.45
CA SER A 937 -37.24 25.74 -11.14
C SER A 937 -36.39 25.65 -12.41
N CYS A 938 -35.28 24.92 -12.38
CA CYS A 938 -34.42 24.69 -13.53
C CYS A 938 -35.16 23.93 -14.65
N LEU A 939 -35.82 22.82 -14.31
CA LEU A 939 -36.63 22.02 -15.24
C LEU A 939 -37.76 22.85 -15.86
N ARG A 940 -38.43 23.69 -15.07
CA ARG A 940 -39.46 24.62 -15.56
C ARG A 940 -38.90 25.60 -16.57
N LYS A 941 -37.74 26.21 -16.30
CA LYS A 941 -37.06 27.13 -17.25
C LYS A 941 -36.55 26.43 -18.49
N ALA A 942 -36.17 25.15 -18.38
CA ALA A 942 -35.76 24.29 -19.49
C ALA A 942 -36.93 23.80 -20.36
N GLY A 943 -38.19 24.10 -19.98
CA GLY A 943 -39.39 23.64 -20.69
C GLY A 943 -39.80 22.20 -20.38
N LYS A 944 -39.11 21.51 -19.45
CA LYS A 944 -39.44 20.15 -18.99
C LYS A 944 -40.55 20.19 -17.93
N HIS A 945 -41.71 20.75 -18.29
CA HIS A 945 -42.79 21.07 -17.35
C HIS A 945 -43.35 19.84 -16.61
N GLN A 946 -43.49 18.70 -17.30
CA GLN A 946 -44.06 17.49 -16.70
C GLN A 946 -43.18 16.92 -15.58
N GLU A 947 -41.86 16.90 -15.80
CA GLU A 947 -40.88 16.46 -14.81
C GLU A 947 -40.77 17.46 -13.65
N ALA A 948 -40.83 18.76 -13.95
CA ALA A 948 -40.86 19.80 -12.93
C ALA A 948 -42.06 19.65 -11.98
N VAL A 949 -43.25 19.32 -12.52
CA VAL A 949 -44.45 19.05 -11.71
C VAL A 949 -44.24 17.84 -10.80
N GLU A 950 -43.65 16.76 -11.31
CA GLU A 950 -43.42 15.54 -10.53
C GLU A 950 -42.48 15.79 -9.34
N VAL A 951 -41.33 16.43 -9.59
CA VAL A 951 -40.34 16.78 -8.55
C VAL A 951 -40.95 17.73 -7.51
N LEU A 952 -41.59 18.82 -7.95
CA LEU A 952 -42.15 19.81 -7.03
C LEU A 952 -43.33 19.24 -6.22
N ARG A 953 -44.19 18.41 -6.81
CA ARG A 953 -45.30 17.76 -6.09
C ARG A 953 -44.80 16.86 -4.96
N GLN A 954 -43.80 16.01 -5.23
CA GLN A 954 -43.18 15.18 -4.20
C GLN A 954 -42.53 16.04 -3.11
N THR A 955 -41.86 17.12 -3.52
CA THR A 955 -41.20 18.06 -2.61
C THR A 955 -42.19 18.79 -1.69
N VAL A 956 -43.38 19.18 -2.18
CA VAL A 956 -44.44 19.74 -1.33
C VAL A 956 -44.86 18.75 -0.24
N GLN A 957 -45.09 17.49 -0.59
CA GLN A 957 -45.51 16.46 0.38
C GLN A 957 -44.44 16.24 1.46
N THR A 958 -43.17 16.11 1.06
CA THR A 958 -42.05 15.96 2.00
C THR A 958 -41.88 17.22 2.86
N SER A 959 -41.95 18.41 2.27
CA SER A 959 -41.82 19.69 2.99
C SER A 959 -42.94 19.90 4.00
N CYS A 960 -44.20 19.60 3.65
CA CYS A 960 -45.32 19.65 4.60
C CYS A 960 -45.11 18.72 5.80
N ARG A 961 -44.58 17.52 5.57
CA ARG A 961 -44.35 16.52 6.63
C ARG A 961 -43.16 16.87 7.53
N VAL A 962 -42.06 17.36 6.95
CA VAL A 962 -40.79 17.61 7.67
C VAL A 962 -40.73 19.01 8.28
N LEU A 963 -41.11 20.02 7.49
CA LEU A 963 -40.97 21.44 7.85
C LEU A 963 -42.30 22.10 8.25
N GLY A 964 -43.42 21.45 7.95
CA GLY A 964 -44.76 21.99 8.18
C GLY A 964 -45.33 22.77 6.99
N GLU A 965 -46.65 22.95 7.01
CA GLU A 965 -47.42 23.57 5.92
C GLU A 965 -47.18 25.09 5.76
N ASP A 966 -46.83 25.76 6.85
CA ASP A 966 -46.62 27.22 6.88
C ASP A 966 -45.13 27.62 6.66
N HIS A 967 -44.24 26.65 6.40
CA HIS A 967 -42.81 26.91 6.20
C HIS A 967 -42.53 27.65 4.88
N THR A 968 -41.55 28.55 4.89
CA THR A 968 -41.14 29.36 3.72
C THR A 968 -40.75 28.51 2.51
N ASN A 969 -39.97 27.44 2.70
CA ASN A 969 -39.66 26.46 1.64
C ASN A 969 -40.91 25.76 1.07
N THR A 970 -41.90 25.40 1.89
CA THR A 970 -43.18 24.84 1.41
C THR A 970 -43.90 25.84 0.50
N ALA A 971 -43.95 27.11 0.91
CA ALA A 971 -44.51 28.20 0.10
C ALA A 971 -43.74 28.42 -1.21
N SER A 972 -42.41 28.40 -1.18
CA SER A 972 -41.56 28.53 -2.37
C SER A 972 -41.77 27.38 -3.37
N CYS A 973 -41.90 26.15 -2.86
CA CYS A 973 -42.20 24.98 -3.69
C CYS A 973 -43.56 25.12 -4.40
N LEU A 974 -44.60 25.49 -3.63
CA LEU A 974 -45.93 25.78 -4.18
C LEU A 974 -45.90 26.89 -5.22
N ARG A 975 -45.11 27.96 -4.98
CA ARG A 975 -44.94 29.05 -5.94
C ARG A 975 -44.35 28.57 -7.26
N GLU A 976 -43.26 27.81 -7.22
CA GLU A 976 -42.65 27.29 -8.45
C GLU A 976 -43.59 26.34 -9.20
N LEU A 977 -44.40 25.56 -8.47
CA LEU A 977 -45.42 24.69 -9.06
C LEU A 977 -46.56 25.48 -9.72
N LEU A 978 -47.03 26.56 -9.08
CA LEU A 978 -48.07 27.45 -9.61
C LEU A 978 -47.63 28.22 -10.87
N LEU A 979 -46.32 28.41 -11.08
CA LEU A 979 -45.77 29.03 -12.28
C LEU A 979 -45.77 28.10 -13.50
N ILE A 980 -46.05 26.81 -13.34
CA ILE A 980 -46.15 25.84 -14.45
C ILE A 980 -47.54 25.90 -15.09
N PRO A 981 -47.66 25.90 -16.43
CA PRO A 981 -48.96 25.92 -17.10
C PRO A 981 -49.88 24.77 -16.65
N ARG A 982 -51.16 25.08 -16.43
CA ARG A 982 -52.16 24.12 -15.90
C ARG A 982 -52.38 22.88 -16.77
N GLU A 983 -52.05 22.93 -18.05
CA GLU A 983 -52.16 21.79 -18.97
C GLU A 983 -51.21 20.62 -18.61
N PHE A 984 -50.15 20.89 -17.83
CA PHE A 984 -49.22 19.87 -17.34
C PHE A 984 -49.59 19.35 -15.94
N TRP A 985 -50.67 19.84 -15.33
CA TRP A 985 -51.09 19.42 -14.00
C TRP A 985 -51.93 18.13 -14.10
N PRO A 986 -51.66 17.10 -13.29
CA PRO A 986 -52.58 15.98 -13.16
C PRO A 986 -53.86 16.42 -12.45
N ASP A 987 -54.99 15.79 -12.77
CA ASP A 987 -56.33 16.18 -12.29
C ASP A 987 -56.45 16.27 -10.75
N THR A 988 -55.63 15.51 -10.01
CA THR A 988 -55.62 15.51 -8.54
C THR A 988 -54.81 16.63 -7.92
N LEU A 989 -53.89 17.25 -8.67
CA LEU A 989 -52.92 18.22 -8.13
C LEU A 989 -53.60 19.47 -7.58
N GLN A 990 -54.67 19.93 -8.23
CA GLN A 990 -55.38 21.11 -7.79
C GLN A 990 -56.04 20.90 -6.42
N VAL A 991 -56.56 19.70 -6.13
CA VAL A 991 -57.11 19.38 -4.81
C VAL A 991 -56.00 19.30 -3.76
N GLU A 992 -54.86 18.70 -4.11
CA GLU A 992 -53.70 18.57 -3.22
C GLU A 992 -53.09 19.91 -2.84
N ILE A 993 -52.89 20.82 -3.81
CA ILE A 993 -52.38 22.17 -3.54
C ILE A 993 -53.31 22.90 -2.57
N TRP A 994 -54.63 22.83 -2.80
CA TRP A 994 -55.62 23.54 -1.99
C TRP A 994 -55.83 22.92 -0.60
N SER A 995 -55.35 21.69 -0.38
CA SER A 995 -55.35 21.02 0.92
C SER A 995 -54.21 21.49 1.84
N VAL A 996 -53.13 22.06 1.28
CA VAL A 996 -52.05 22.68 2.05
C VAL A 996 -52.50 24.08 2.48
N SER A 997 -52.57 24.34 3.79
CA SER A 997 -53.00 25.59 4.46
C SER A 997 -53.42 26.76 3.54
N LEU A 998 -54.70 27.16 3.61
CA LEU A 998 -55.26 28.36 2.96
C LEU A 998 -54.49 29.65 3.29
N ILE A 999 -53.75 29.67 4.42
CA ILE A 999 -52.91 30.78 4.85
C ILE A 999 -51.64 30.86 4.00
N THR A 1000 -51.02 29.72 3.69
CA THR A 1000 -49.83 29.63 2.81
C THR A 1000 -50.18 30.08 1.39
N ILE A 1001 -51.32 29.64 0.85
CA ILE A 1001 -51.80 30.07 -0.47
C ILE A 1001 -52.15 31.57 -0.47
N ARG A 1002 -52.80 32.09 0.57
CA ARG A 1002 -53.13 33.54 0.68
C ARG A 1002 -51.92 34.46 0.81
N ARG A 1003 -50.75 33.98 1.20
CA ARG A 1003 -49.50 34.76 1.20
C ARG A 1003 -48.80 34.78 -0.16
N LEU A 1004 -49.15 33.84 -1.04
CA LEU A 1004 -48.59 33.74 -2.41
C LEU A 1004 -49.34 34.62 -3.41
N TYR A 1005 -50.59 35.00 -3.10
CA TYR A 1005 -51.42 35.98 -3.81
C TYR A 1005 -51.39 37.32 -3.09
#